data_AF-A0A954HNU1-F1
#
_entry.id   AF-A0A954HNU1-F1
#
_cell.length_a   1.000
_cell.length_b   1.000
_cell.length_c   1.000
_cell.angle_alpha   90.00
_cell.angle_beta   90.00
_cell.angle_gamma   90.00
#
_symmetry.space_group_name_H-M   'P 1'
#
loop_
_entity.id
_entity.type
_entity.pdbx_description
1 polymer ?
#
loop_
_entity_poly.entity_id
_entity_poly.type
_entity_poly.pdbx_seq_one_letter_code
_entity_poly.pdbx_strand_id
1 'polypeptide(L)'
;MAEGVWMVQVRVIRRAGSVSVGNGLRVAGVVAFLLLRSVVPAAGAVAENKEQWSDSLQRLSELEAVDSPDAGRPAAIRNAYSGVILQGALLGETTAVWELLGRRADFDRQHGASVVESELSQAVMVLHRELMQQSADERFELLRRWTFSPPSKDSVRSLFVLTSAVAPPPEFARALGKRPSRNTFPVPTVGPADGVFSTLWLLIEAADDAGYVRSLRNDFQVAVDAGDTTAAFGLMLIDLHTGSRDDRAVQNIRSRLRFIAETTDIRPAADSAANSVPIATAPKLPRVSDDYLIAAAALLRHDLRRDAMDAIKRLEALRSPDVPRVMRSRFQQLLLSGVSLAAGAAGEDVSAERARDLCGLLQKSSAPRFWIPGTVDDSTRQSPERFVGGRESVWLSHEGHVQHITGRDIDFLFFRYPLTGDFEFSVEGQEGGPAGLAGGITWNALAARPYAGGSGGFCTITTPDKKFETELTCPFIVQESAVQFHRMSVAFSGQTASLLINGQTMWHESHRHQRSGTDELATGSVPDAAAGDPSVSGDPWIGLRSSCEFRPLFRNLKIEGRPVIPRSVRLSAGSLNGWIPAAAAESRSSDLQTPPSGLLNFLMTPVPDWKSSGGMITRRPVSDPLSPSTGSRLTYFRPLQTDERIRYEFFCEDVPGVFPTVGSLAFVLSEDSVRLRWLVDSDGHWTGLPRDNVITDPLSQRHRGPLPIRPHDWNTVEVSVHDRSLRIHLNDALVLEKSRSGHGLETGSDLQ
;
A
#
# COMPACT_ATOMS: atom_id res chain seq x y z
N MET A 1 11.93 -41.46 25.11
CA MET A 1 12.48 -40.84 26.33
C MET A 1 13.48 -39.77 25.92
N ALA A 2 13.08 -38.52 26.02
CA ALA A 2 13.87 -37.29 26.27
C ALA A 2 13.05 -36.10 25.75
N GLU A 3 12.04 -35.70 26.51
CA GLU A 3 11.36 -34.40 26.35
C GLU A 3 12.30 -33.31 26.89
N GLY A 4 12.71 -32.40 26.02
CA GLY A 4 13.46 -31.20 26.40
C GLY A 4 12.52 -30.01 26.56
N VAL A 5 11.98 -29.82 27.76
CA VAL A 5 11.25 -28.60 28.14
C VAL A 5 12.29 -27.49 28.39
N TRP A 6 12.31 -26.46 27.54
CA TRP A 6 13.10 -25.25 27.80
C TRP A 6 12.36 -24.36 28.80
N MET A 7 12.85 -24.33 30.02
CA MET A 7 12.37 -23.44 31.09
C MET A 7 13.13 -22.10 30.99
N VAL A 8 12.46 -21.04 30.54
CA VAL A 8 13.05 -19.69 30.54
C VAL A 8 12.95 -19.11 31.95
N GLN A 9 14.06 -19.13 32.69
CA GLN A 9 14.15 -18.55 34.03
C GLN A 9 14.57 -17.08 33.94
N VAL A 10 13.63 -16.14 34.12
CA VAL A 10 13.94 -14.70 34.19
C VAL A 10 14.44 -14.37 35.60
N ARG A 11 15.76 -14.17 35.74
CA ARG A 11 16.40 -13.79 37.01
C ARG A 11 16.47 -12.27 37.14
N VAL A 12 15.62 -11.69 37.97
CA VAL A 12 15.69 -10.25 38.31
C VAL A 12 16.81 -10.04 39.32
N ILE A 13 17.91 -9.43 38.89
CA ILE A 13 19.04 -9.06 39.77
C ILE A 13 18.71 -7.70 40.43
N ARG A 14 18.43 -7.71 41.73
CA ARG A 14 18.36 -6.49 42.56
C ARG A 14 19.79 -6.00 42.84
N ARG A 15 20.20 -4.87 42.26
CA ARG A 15 21.35 -4.09 42.72
C ARG A 15 20.86 -3.06 43.75
N ALA A 16 21.49 -3.03 44.92
CA ALA A 16 21.20 -2.07 45.98
C ALA A 16 21.62 -0.66 45.55
N GLY A 17 20.63 0.16 45.23
CA GLY A 17 20.74 1.60 44.98
C GLY A 17 19.32 2.15 44.92
N SER A 18 18.99 3.04 45.85
CA SER A 18 17.64 3.59 46.00
C SER A 18 17.20 4.36 44.76
N VAL A 19 16.20 3.84 44.06
CA VAL A 19 15.37 4.61 43.12
C VAL A 19 13.96 4.56 43.68
N SER A 20 13.41 5.71 44.05
CA SER A 20 11.97 5.83 44.28
C SER A 20 11.26 5.66 42.94
N VAL A 21 10.55 4.55 42.77
CA VAL A 21 9.66 4.35 41.62
C VAL A 21 8.24 4.37 42.14
N GLY A 22 7.52 5.45 41.83
CA GLY A 22 6.08 5.49 41.94
C GLY A 22 5.42 4.58 40.90
N ASN A 23 4.25 4.06 41.28
CA ASN A 23 3.21 3.41 40.49
C ASN A 23 3.38 1.91 40.16
N GLY A 24 2.61 1.09 40.90
CA GLY A 24 2.41 -0.36 40.74
C GLY A 24 1.57 -0.77 39.52
N LEU A 25 1.66 -0.06 38.39
CA LEU A 25 0.85 -0.34 37.18
C LEU A 25 1.50 -1.33 36.18
N ARG A 26 2.70 -1.86 36.47
CA ARG A 26 3.49 -2.57 35.45
C ARG A 26 3.33 -4.10 35.39
N VAL A 27 2.85 -4.76 36.45
CA VAL A 27 2.77 -6.24 36.45
C VAL A 27 1.54 -6.74 35.69
N ALA A 28 0.38 -6.08 35.85
CA ALA A 28 -0.84 -6.39 35.10
C ALA A 28 -0.65 -6.17 33.59
N GLY A 29 0.03 -5.08 33.20
CA GLY A 29 0.34 -4.79 31.79
C GLY A 29 1.26 -5.83 31.14
N VAL A 30 2.23 -6.40 31.88
CA VAL A 30 3.13 -7.45 31.35
C VAL A 30 2.40 -8.78 31.21
N VAL A 31 1.51 -9.14 32.14
CA VAL A 31 0.70 -10.38 32.03
C VAL A 31 -0.33 -10.26 30.90
N ALA A 32 -1.00 -9.12 30.75
CA ALA A 32 -1.88 -8.86 29.61
C ALA A 32 -1.08 -8.90 28.28
N PHE A 33 0.12 -8.30 28.24
CA PHE A 33 0.98 -8.33 27.05
C PHE A 33 1.46 -9.75 26.70
N LEU A 34 1.79 -10.59 27.69
CA LEU A 34 2.21 -11.97 27.46
C LEU A 34 1.03 -12.88 27.06
N LEU A 35 -0.16 -12.69 27.65
CA LEU A 35 -1.39 -13.36 27.22
C LEU A 35 -1.79 -12.94 25.80
N LEU A 36 -1.65 -11.65 25.45
CA LEU A 36 -1.89 -11.16 24.09
C LEU A 36 -0.94 -11.79 23.07
N ARG A 37 0.32 -12.02 23.46
CA ARG A 37 1.32 -12.68 22.61
C ARG A 37 1.13 -14.20 22.48
N SER A 38 0.45 -14.84 23.43
CA SER A 38 0.09 -16.27 23.35
C SER A 38 -1.25 -16.53 22.68
N VAL A 39 -2.17 -15.55 22.69
CA VAL A 39 -3.48 -15.63 22.03
C VAL A 39 -3.39 -15.29 20.54
N VAL A 40 -2.51 -14.36 20.16
CA VAL A 40 -2.25 -14.04 18.75
C VAL A 40 -1.04 -14.87 18.30
N PRO A 41 -1.22 -16.03 17.62
CA PRO A 41 -0.08 -16.64 16.92
C PRO A 41 0.58 -15.55 16.08
N ALA A 42 1.92 -15.46 16.10
CA ALA A 42 2.67 -14.41 15.40
C ALA A 42 1.98 -14.09 14.07
N ALA A 43 1.49 -12.86 13.93
CA ALA A 43 0.37 -12.40 13.07
C ALA A 43 0.41 -12.85 11.59
N GLY A 44 0.36 -14.15 11.33
CA GLY A 44 0.67 -14.73 10.02
C GLY A 44 0.60 -16.25 9.94
N ALA A 45 0.58 -16.99 11.07
CA ALA A 45 0.22 -18.40 11.05
C ALA A 45 -1.31 -18.53 10.98
N VAL A 46 -1.82 -18.82 9.78
CA VAL A 46 -3.23 -19.18 9.56
C VAL A 46 -3.45 -20.56 10.14
N ALA A 47 -4.55 -20.74 10.89
CA ALA A 47 -4.96 -22.06 11.35
C ALA A 47 -5.02 -23.03 10.16
N GLU A 48 -4.31 -24.14 10.23
CA GLU A 48 -4.24 -25.12 9.14
C GLU A 48 -5.52 -25.96 9.05
N ASN A 49 -6.33 -25.96 10.11
CA ASN A 49 -7.53 -26.78 10.21
C ASN A 49 -8.62 -26.16 11.12
N LYS A 50 -9.80 -26.79 11.12
CA LYS A 50 -10.99 -26.37 11.90
C LYS A 50 -10.81 -26.47 13.42
N GLU A 51 -9.97 -27.37 13.91
CA GLU A 51 -9.71 -27.56 15.35
C GLU A 51 -8.96 -26.34 15.91
N GLN A 52 -7.87 -25.93 15.25
CA GLN A 52 -7.13 -24.72 15.62
C GLN A 52 -8.00 -23.46 15.55
N TRP A 53 -8.90 -23.38 14.56
CA TRP A 53 -9.84 -22.27 14.46
C TRP A 53 -10.89 -22.29 15.59
N SER A 54 -11.34 -23.47 16.04
CA SER A 54 -12.22 -23.64 17.20
C SER A 54 -11.54 -23.18 18.49
N ASP A 55 -10.25 -23.48 18.66
CA ASP A 55 -9.45 -22.95 19.78
C ASP A 55 -9.34 -21.43 19.73
N SER A 56 -9.11 -20.85 18.55
CA SER A 56 -9.08 -19.40 18.36
C SER A 56 -10.43 -18.75 18.70
N LEU A 57 -11.55 -19.37 18.32
CA LEU A 57 -12.91 -18.94 18.69
C LEU A 57 -13.14 -18.98 20.20
N GLN A 58 -12.68 -20.04 20.87
CA GLN A 58 -12.78 -20.15 22.32
C GLN A 58 -11.97 -19.04 23.00
N ARG A 59 -10.73 -18.80 22.58
CA ARG A 59 -9.87 -17.73 23.12
C ARG A 59 -10.46 -16.34 22.89
N LEU A 60 -11.07 -16.10 21.73
CA LEU A 60 -11.78 -14.86 21.45
C LEU A 60 -12.97 -14.68 22.41
N SER A 61 -13.73 -15.75 22.66
CA SER A 61 -14.86 -15.72 23.60
C SER A 61 -14.40 -15.49 25.04
N GLU A 62 -13.28 -16.08 25.45
CA GLU A 62 -12.63 -15.81 26.74
C GLU A 62 -12.17 -14.34 26.84
N LEU A 63 -11.59 -13.79 25.77
CA LEU A 63 -11.20 -12.38 25.70
C LEU A 63 -12.40 -11.43 25.76
N GLU A 64 -13.56 -11.80 25.20
CA GLU A 64 -14.83 -11.05 25.32
C GLU A 64 -15.36 -11.10 26.77
N ALA A 65 -15.28 -12.25 27.43
CA ALA A 65 -15.90 -12.50 28.73
C ALA A 65 -15.21 -11.83 29.94
N VAL A 66 -13.93 -11.47 29.82
CA VAL A 66 -13.26 -10.69 30.88
C VAL A 66 -14.03 -9.37 31.08
N ASP A 67 -14.16 -8.84 32.28
CA ASP A 67 -14.67 -7.48 32.48
C ASP A 67 -13.54 -6.66 33.08
N SER A 68 -12.77 -5.99 32.20
CA SER A 68 -11.62 -5.18 32.59
C SER A 68 -11.75 -3.78 31.99
N PRO A 69 -11.60 -2.71 32.80
CA PRO A 69 -11.64 -1.31 32.37
C PRO A 69 -10.36 -0.84 31.63
N ASP A 70 -9.47 -1.75 31.22
CA ASP A 70 -8.20 -1.38 30.58
C ASP A 70 -8.39 -0.74 29.20
N ALA A 71 -7.86 0.47 29.03
CA ALA A 71 -7.96 1.27 27.80
C ALA A 71 -7.36 0.59 26.54
N GLY A 72 -6.46 -0.39 26.71
CA GLY A 72 -5.84 -1.13 25.59
C GLY A 72 -6.65 -2.35 25.12
N ARG A 73 -7.65 -2.77 25.89
CA ARG A 73 -8.41 -4.00 25.62
C ARG A 73 -9.25 -3.97 24.35
N PRO A 74 -9.93 -2.85 23.98
CA PRO A 74 -10.70 -2.83 22.75
C PRO A 74 -9.84 -3.15 21.53
N ALA A 75 -8.66 -2.52 21.41
CA ALA A 75 -7.70 -2.78 20.33
C ALA A 75 -7.28 -4.26 20.24
N ALA A 76 -6.94 -4.88 21.38
CA ALA A 76 -6.61 -6.29 21.43
C ALA A 76 -7.74 -7.20 20.92
N ILE A 77 -8.97 -6.93 21.35
CA ILE A 77 -10.15 -7.69 20.90
C ILE A 77 -10.35 -7.53 19.38
N ARG A 78 -10.15 -6.33 18.83
CA ARG A 78 -10.23 -6.10 17.37
C ARG A 78 -9.24 -6.96 16.61
N ASN A 79 -7.99 -6.93 17.02
CA ASN A 79 -6.92 -7.68 16.37
C ASN A 79 -7.20 -9.19 16.43
N ALA A 80 -7.74 -9.67 17.57
CA ALA A 80 -8.16 -11.05 17.72
C ALA A 80 -9.29 -11.39 16.73
N TYR A 81 -10.36 -10.58 16.65
CA TYR A 81 -11.41 -10.78 15.65
C TYR A 81 -10.85 -10.84 14.22
N SER A 82 -10.01 -9.89 13.83
CA SER A 82 -9.43 -9.85 12.47
C SER A 82 -8.73 -11.16 12.10
N GLY A 83 -7.93 -11.71 13.02
CA GLY A 83 -7.27 -13.01 12.84
C GLY A 83 -8.26 -14.17 12.72
N VAL A 84 -9.22 -14.29 13.65
CA VAL A 84 -10.19 -15.40 13.67
C VAL A 84 -11.15 -15.36 12.49
N ILE A 85 -11.59 -14.16 12.08
CA ILE A 85 -12.46 -13.97 10.91
C ILE A 85 -11.72 -14.35 9.63
N LEU A 86 -10.46 -13.93 9.45
CA LEU A 86 -9.67 -14.32 8.30
C LEU A 86 -9.48 -15.84 8.22
N GLN A 87 -9.11 -16.47 9.34
CA GLN A 87 -8.96 -17.92 9.42
C GLN A 87 -10.26 -18.65 9.03
N GLY A 88 -11.40 -18.26 9.61
CA GLY A 88 -12.69 -18.86 9.29
C GLY A 88 -13.09 -18.65 7.83
N ALA A 89 -12.82 -17.46 7.27
CA ALA A 89 -13.11 -17.16 5.88
C ALA A 89 -12.30 -18.04 4.92
N LEU A 90 -11.01 -18.25 5.22
CA LEU A 90 -10.15 -19.13 4.41
C LEU A 90 -10.55 -20.61 4.52
N LEU A 91 -11.10 -21.03 5.67
CA LEU A 91 -11.64 -22.38 5.88
C LEU A 91 -13.03 -22.58 5.26
N GLY A 92 -13.63 -21.54 4.67
CA GLY A 92 -14.98 -21.60 4.09
C GLY A 92 -16.11 -21.66 5.13
N GLU A 93 -15.85 -21.24 6.37
CA GLU A 93 -16.84 -21.22 7.46
C GLU A 93 -17.73 -19.98 7.38
N THR A 94 -18.27 -19.70 6.19
CA THR A 94 -18.92 -18.44 5.82
C THR A 94 -19.98 -17.99 6.84
N THR A 95 -20.87 -18.90 7.28
CA THR A 95 -21.95 -18.56 8.23
C THR A 95 -21.41 -18.08 9.57
N ALA A 96 -20.45 -18.79 10.15
CA ALA A 96 -19.86 -18.43 11.44
C ALA A 96 -18.98 -17.17 11.33
N VAL A 97 -18.34 -16.96 10.18
CA VAL A 97 -17.60 -15.72 9.90
C VAL A 97 -18.54 -14.51 9.83
N TRP A 98 -19.72 -14.62 9.20
CA TRP A 98 -20.72 -13.56 9.23
C TRP A 98 -21.24 -13.29 10.63
N GLU A 99 -21.44 -14.32 11.45
CA GLU A 99 -21.80 -14.15 12.86
C GLU A 99 -20.70 -13.41 13.65
N LEU A 100 -19.44 -13.78 13.46
CA LEU A 100 -18.29 -13.08 14.03
C LEU A 100 -18.21 -11.62 13.57
N LEU A 101 -18.43 -11.34 12.29
CA LEU A 101 -18.52 -9.97 11.78
C LEU A 101 -19.68 -9.19 12.39
N GLY A 102 -20.80 -9.86 12.69
CA GLY A 102 -21.93 -9.26 13.39
C GLY A 102 -21.55 -8.87 14.81
N ARG A 103 -20.95 -9.80 15.57
CA ARG A 103 -20.42 -9.54 16.92
C ARG A 103 -19.40 -8.42 16.93
N ARG A 104 -18.48 -8.43 15.96
CA ARG A 104 -17.47 -7.39 15.74
C ARG A 104 -18.11 -6.02 15.53
N ALA A 105 -19.06 -5.91 14.61
CA ALA A 105 -19.75 -4.66 14.31
C ALA A 105 -20.55 -4.13 15.52
N ASP A 106 -21.19 -5.03 16.27
CA ASP A 106 -21.88 -4.66 17.51
C ASP A 106 -20.89 -4.18 18.59
N PHE A 107 -19.74 -4.85 18.72
CA PHE A 107 -18.66 -4.44 19.63
C PHE A 107 -18.13 -3.04 19.31
N ASP A 108 -17.81 -2.76 18.04
CA ASP A 108 -17.29 -1.45 17.64
C ASP A 108 -18.31 -0.33 17.88
N ARG A 109 -19.59 -0.62 17.64
CA ARG A 109 -20.69 0.30 17.94
C ARG A 109 -20.75 0.64 19.44
N GLN A 110 -20.62 -0.37 20.31
CA GLN A 110 -20.64 -0.17 21.77
C GLN A 110 -19.45 0.65 22.27
N HIS A 111 -18.28 0.52 21.63
CA HIS A 111 -17.04 1.18 22.06
C HIS A 111 -16.74 2.48 21.29
N GLY A 112 -17.66 2.94 20.43
CA GLY A 112 -17.47 4.17 19.64
C GLY A 112 -16.28 4.11 18.69
N ALA A 113 -15.83 2.92 18.31
CA ALA A 113 -14.71 2.75 17.40
C ALA A 113 -15.14 3.11 15.97
N SER A 114 -14.43 4.05 15.34
CA SER A 114 -14.61 4.34 13.92
C SER A 114 -14.06 3.18 13.08
N VAL A 115 -14.95 2.56 12.31
CA VAL A 115 -14.70 1.34 11.52
C VAL A 115 -13.99 1.70 10.22
N VAL A 116 -12.69 1.93 10.30
CA VAL A 116 -11.82 2.04 9.12
C VAL A 116 -10.69 1.04 9.30
N GLU A 117 -11.08 -0.23 9.28
CA GLU A 117 -10.23 -1.31 9.77
C GLU A 117 -9.51 -2.00 8.62
N SER A 118 -8.26 -1.56 8.36
CA SER A 118 -7.39 -2.21 7.38
C SER A 118 -7.12 -3.68 7.72
N GLU A 119 -7.24 -4.07 8.99
CA GLU A 119 -7.02 -5.42 9.49
C GLU A 119 -8.03 -6.46 8.95
N LEU A 120 -9.27 -6.05 8.69
CA LEU A 120 -10.30 -6.93 8.14
C LEU A 120 -10.21 -7.08 6.62
N SER A 121 -9.36 -6.31 5.94
CA SER A 121 -9.31 -6.20 4.48
C SER A 121 -9.20 -7.55 3.77
N GLN A 122 -8.31 -8.44 4.22
CA GLN A 122 -8.16 -9.77 3.64
C GLN A 122 -9.41 -10.62 3.82
N ALA A 123 -9.96 -10.64 5.04
CA ALA A 123 -11.11 -11.47 5.38
C ALA A 123 -12.36 -11.06 4.58
N VAL A 124 -12.65 -9.76 4.50
CA VAL A 124 -13.80 -9.28 3.73
C VAL A 124 -13.62 -9.49 2.23
N MET A 125 -12.39 -9.50 1.71
CA MET A 125 -12.14 -9.82 0.30
C MET A 125 -12.39 -11.30 0.00
N VAL A 126 -12.05 -12.21 0.92
CA VAL A 126 -12.42 -13.64 0.81
C VAL A 126 -13.95 -13.77 0.79
N LEU A 127 -14.64 -13.14 1.74
CA LEU A 127 -16.11 -13.17 1.83
C LEU A 127 -16.78 -12.52 0.63
N HIS A 128 -16.25 -11.41 0.12
CA HIS A 128 -16.74 -10.76 -1.09
C HIS A 128 -16.69 -11.72 -2.27
N ARG A 129 -15.56 -12.41 -2.46
CA ARG A 129 -15.40 -13.42 -3.51
C ARG A 129 -16.38 -14.59 -3.34
N GLU A 130 -16.66 -15.03 -2.12
CA GLU A 130 -17.65 -16.07 -1.84
C GLU A 130 -19.07 -15.59 -2.13
N LEU A 131 -19.44 -14.39 -1.68
CA LEU A 131 -20.74 -13.77 -1.98
C LEU A 131 -20.96 -13.70 -3.49
N MET A 132 -19.98 -13.22 -4.26
CA MET A 132 -20.09 -13.08 -5.72
C MET A 132 -20.22 -14.42 -6.48
N GLN A 133 -20.06 -15.56 -5.80
CA GLN A 133 -20.33 -16.89 -6.36
C GLN A 133 -21.76 -17.39 -6.06
N GLN A 134 -22.49 -16.74 -5.15
CA GLN A 134 -23.88 -17.06 -4.82
C GLN A 134 -24.86 -16.39 -5.80
N SER A 135 -26.09 -16.89 -5.85
CA SER A 135 -27.17 -16.22 -6.58
C SER A 135 -27.53 -14.87 -5.94
N ALA A 136 -28.17 -13.99 -6.70
CA ALA A 136 -28.63 -12.70 -6.17
C ALA A 136 -29.59 -12.86 -4.98
N ASP A 137 -30.52 -13.83 -5.04
CA ASP A 137 -31.44 -14.16 -3.94
C ASP A 137 -30.71 -14.62 -2.67
N GLU A 138 -29.75 -15.55 -2.80
CA GLU A 138 -28.98 -16.05 -1.65
C GLU A 138 -28.14 -14.95 -1.00
N ARG A 139 -27.46 -14.13 -1.82
CA ARG A 139 -26.72 -12.95 -1.33
C ARG A 139 -27.65 -12.00 -0.58
N PHE A 140 -28.80 -11.69 -1.17
CA PHE A 140 -29.80 -10.79 -0.58
C PHE A 140 -30.28 -11.30 0.78
N GLU A 141 -30.74 -12.55 0.86
CA GLU A 141 -31.25 -13.12 2.12
C GLU A 141 -30.18 -13.22 3.20
N LEU A 142 -28.95 -13.62 2.83
CA LEU A 142 -27.83 -13.68 3.76
C LEU A 142 -27.52 -12.29 4.33
N LEU A 143 -27.32 -11.30 3.46
CA LEU A 143 -26.97 -9.94 3.85
C LEU A 143 -28.11 -9.27 4.60
N ARG A 144 -29.37 -9.43 4.15
CA ARG A 144 -30.56 -8.88 4.83
C ARG A 144 -30.68 -9.42 6.25
N ARG A 145 -30.57 -10.74 6.42
CA ARG A 145 -30.60 -11.36 7.76
C ARG A 145 -29.46 -10.88 8.65
N TRP A 146 -28.26 -10.67 8.10
CA TRP A 146 -27.12 -10.14 8.85
C TRP A 146 -27.35 -8.68 9.27
N THR A 147 -27.82 -7.84 8.33
CA THR A 147 -28.09 -6.41 8.49
C THR A 147 -29.21 -6.14 9.50
N PHE A 148 -30.28 -6.94 9.47
CA PHE A 148 -31.48 -6.79 10.31
C PHE A 148 -31.62 -7.88 11.41
N SER A 149 -30.50 -8.46 11.86
CA SER A 149 -30.50 -9.59 12.79
C SER A 149 -31.08 -9.26 14.19
N PRO A 150 -32.01 -10.05 14.75
CA PRO A 150 -32.50 -9.89 16.13
C PRO A 150 -31.51 -10.53 17.13
N PRO A 151 -30.90 -9.77 18.08
CA PRO A 151 -31.61 -9.13 19.20
C PRO A 151 -31.24 -7.66 19.45
N SER A 152 -30.37 -7.05 18.64
CA SER A 152 -30.11 -5.60 18.70
C SER A 152 -31.27 -4.87 18.04
N LYS A 153 -32.44 -4.87 18.69
CA LYS A 153 -33.68 -4.26 18.16
C LYS A 153 -33.54 -2.77 17.81
N ASP A 154 -32.44 -2.14 18.22
CA ASP A 154 -32.28 -0.69 18.17
C ASP A 154 -31.39 -0.21 17.00
N SER A 155 -30.74 -1.10 16.22
CA SER A 155 -29.96 -0.64 15.06
C SER A 155 -29.59 -1.71 14.03
N VAL A 156 -29.66 -1.33 12.76
CA VAL A 156 -29.09 -1.98 11.58
C VAL A 156 -27.56 -2.10 11.70
N ARG A 157 -27.05 -3.28 11.35
CA ARG A 157 -25.62 -3.52 11.19
C ARG A 157 -25.11 -3.01 9.84
N SER A 158 -23.98 -2.33 9.90
CA SER A 158 -23.22 -1.88 8.73
C SER A 158 -21.75 -2.14 8.98
N LEU A 159 -21.03 -2.53 7.93
CA LEU A 159 -19.60 -2.74 7.96
C LEU A 159 -18.99 -2.08 6.73
N PHE A 160 -17.97 -1.27 6.96
CA PHE A 160 -17.19 -0.58 5.94
C PHE A 160 -15.72 -0.97 6.09
N VAL A 161 -15.10 -1.45 5.02
CA VAL A 161 -13.69 -1.81 5.02
C VAL A 161 -13.06 -1.36 3.71
N LEU A 162 -11.90 -0.72 3.81
CA LEU A 162 -11.07 -0.43 2.64
C LEU A 162 -10.23 -1.66 2.31
N THR A 163 -10.21 -2.07 1.05
CA THR A 163 -9.57 -3.30 0.58
C THR A 163 -8.62 -3.04 -0.60
N SER A 164 -8.01 -4.11 -1.11
CA SER A 164 -7.11 -4.03 -2.27
C SER A 164 -7.92 -3.75 -3.52
N ALA A 165 -7.48 -2.77 -4.31
CA ALA A 165 -7.96 -2.60 -5.68
C ALA A 165 -7.17 -3.45 -6.69
N VAL A 166 -6.10 -4.12 -6.26
CA VAL A 166 -5.27 -5.00 -7.09
C VAL A 166 -5.72 -6.44 -6.91
N ALA A 167 -6.03 -7.10 -8.03
CA ALA A 167 -6.47 -8.49 -8.10
C ALA A 167 -5.71 -9.28 -9.18
N PRO A 168 -5.56 -10.61 -9.01
CA PRO A 168 -4.97 -11.45 -10.04
C PRO A 168 -5.80 -11.40 -11.34
N PRO A 169 -5.15 -11.52 -12.51
CA PRO A 169 -5.84 -11.75 -13.77
C PRO A 169 -6.78 -12.98 -13.69
N PRO A 170 -7.92 -12.98 -14.39
CA PRO A 170 -8.88 -14.09 -14.38
C PRO A 170 -8.29 -15.46 -14.71
N GLU A 171 -7.20 -15.53 -15.47
CA GLU A 171 -6.52 -16.78 -15.83
C GLU A 171 -6.01 -17.54 -14.61
N PHE A 172 -5.72 -16.85 -13.50
CA PHE A 172 -5.33 -17.47 -12.23
C PHE A 172 -6.45 -18.28 -11.57
N ALA A 173 -7.70 -18.19 -12.05
CA ALA A 173 -8.75 -19.12 -11.66
C ALA A 173 -8.33 -20.58 -11.85
N ARG A 174 -7.49 -20.86 -12.87
CA ARG A 174 -7.00 -22.21 -13.18
C ARG A 174 -6.17 -22.80 -12.04
N ALA A 175 -5.42 -21.97 -11.31
CA ALA A 175 -4.66 -22.42 -10.14
C ALA A 175 -5.59 -22.85 -8.98
N LEU A 176 -6.86 -22.41 -8.99
CA LEU A 176 -7.90 -22.84 -8.06
C LEU A 176 -8.74 -24.00 -8.62
N GLY A 177 -8.37 -24.58 -9.76
CA GLY A 177 -9.20 -25.57 -10.46
C GLY A 177 -10.51 -24.99 -11.04
N LYS A 178 -10.63 -23.67 -11.15
CA LYS A 178 -11.82 -22.98 -11.64
C LYS A 178 -11.62 -22.47 -13.08
N ARG A 179 -12.73 -22.31 -13.81
CA ARG A 179 -12.71 -21.67 -15.14
C ARG A 179 -12.49 -20.16 -14.98
N PRO A 180 -11.60 -19.53 -15.78
CA PRO A 180 -11.43 -18.07 -15.78
C PRO A 180 -12.75 -17.34 -16.00
N SER A 181 -13.09 -16.44 -15.08
CA SER A 181 -14.26 -15.56 -15.18
C SER A 181 -13.92 -14.17 -14.63
N ARG A 182 -14.63 -13.14 -15.11
CA ARG A 182 -14.48 -11.77 -14.58
C ARG A 182 -14.75 -11.67 -13.08
N ASN A 183 -15.53 -12.59 -12.53
CA ASN A 183 -15.92 -12.62 -11.12
C ASN A 183 -15.05 -13.58 -10.28
N THR A 184 -13.94 -14.08 -10.80
CA THR A 184 -13.06 -15.00 -10.03
C THR A 184 -12.38 -14.27 -8.87
N PHE A 185 -11.86 -13.06 -9.13
CA PHE A 185 -11.19 -12.23 -8.13
C PHE A 185 -11.84 -10.84 -8.09
N PRO A 186 -13.11 -10.75 -7.66
CA PRO A 186 -13.86 -9.51 -7.74
C PRO A 186 -13.35 -8.52 -6.70
N VAL A 187 -13.03 -7.31 -7.15
CA VAL A 187 -12.70 -6.17 -6.28
C VAL A 187 -14.01 -5.48 -5.89
N PRO A 188 -14.29 -5.24 -4.60
CA PRO A 188 -15.51 -4.58 -4.17
C PRO A 188 -15.47 -3.11 -4.56
N THR A 189 -16.62 -2.59 -4.98
CA THR A 189 -16.78 -1.23 -5.47
C THR A 189 -17.96 -0.53 -4.81
N VAL A 190 -17.86 0.79 -4.62
CA VAL A 190 -19.00 1.65 -4.27
C VAL A 190 -18.99 2.86 -5.19
N GLY A 191 -19.97 2.94 -6.07
CA GLY A 191 -19.94 3.92 -7.16
C GLY A 191 -18.67 3.76 -8.01
N PRO A 192 -17.88 4.82 -8.26
CA PRO A 192 -16.62 4.73 -8.99
C PRO A 192 -15.40 4.34 -8.11
N ALA A 193 -15.63 4.03 -6.83
CA ALA A 193 -14.57 3.72 -5.87
C ALA A 193 -14.24 2.23 -5.89
N ASP A 194 -13.03 1.87 -6.31
CA ASP A 194 -12.51 0.50 -6.19
C ASP A 194 -11.90 0.26 -4.81
N GLY A 195 -11.94 -0.99 -4.33
CA GLY A 195 -11.36 -1.39 -3.05
C GLY A 195 -12.17 -0.85 -1.86
N VAL A 196 -13.49 -0.76 -2.02
CA VAL A 196 -14.42 -0.31 -0.98
C VAL A 196 -15.45 -1.40 -0.73
N PHE A 197 -15.30 -2.10 0.39
CA PHE A 197 -16.26 -3.10 0.85
C PHE A 197 -17.30 -2.44 1.76
N SER A 198 -18.58 -2.57 1.41
CA SER A 198 -19.70 -2.14 2.24
C SER A 198 -20.81 -3.18 2.22
N THR A 199 -21.18 -3.69 3.38
CA THR A 199 -22.29 -4.66 3.49
C THR A 199 -23.63 -4.05 3.09
N LEU A 200 -23.85 -2.75 3.36
CA LEU A 200 -25.06 -2.05 2.90
C LEU A 200 -25.08 -1.93 1.38
N TRP A 201 -23.96 -1.57 0.75
CA TRP A 201 -23.90 -1.46 -0.71
C TRP A 201 -24.11 -2.81 -1.39
N LEU A 202 -23.44 -3.87 -0.90
CA LEU A 202 -23.61 -5.23 -1.41
C LEU A 202 -25.06 -5.74 -1.24
N LEU A 203 -25.73 -5.39 -0.14
CA LEU A 203 -27.13 -5.73 0.08
C LEU A 203 -28.04 -5.04 -0.95
N ILE A 204 -27.76 -3.78 -1.28
CA ILE A 204 -28.49 -3.00 -2.27
C ILE A 204 -28.29 -3.58 -3.67
N GLU A 205 -27.05 -3.89 -4.05
CA GLU A 205 -26.74 -4.54 -5.33
C GLU A 205 -27.43 -5.90 -5.46
N ALA A 206 -27.36 -6.73 -4.42
CA ALA A 206 -28.03 -8.04 -4.41
C ALA A 206 -29.57 -7.89 -4.50
N ALA A 207 -30.15 -6.89 -3.83
CA ALA A 207 -31.58 -6.60 -3.91
C ALA A 207 -31.99 -6.10 -5.31
N ASP A 208 -31.15 -5.33 -5.98
CA ASP A 208 -31.41 -4.85 -7.35
C ASP A 208 -31.35 -6.00 -8.35
N ASP A 209 -30.27 -6.79 -8.29
CA ASP A 209 -30.10 -7.98 -9.12
C ASP A 209 -31.26 -8.99 -8.95
N ALA A 210 -31.81 -9.12 -7.74
CA ALA A 210 -32.92 -10.02 -7.43
C ALA A 210 -34.32 -9.40 -7.56
N GLY A 211 -34.44 -8.09 -7.83
CA GLY A 211 -35.73 -7.39 -7.92
C GLY A 211 -36.43 -7.11 -6.58
N TYR A 212 -35.70 -7.15 -5.45
CA TYR A 212 -36.21 -6.93 -4.09
C TYR A 212 -35.99 -5.51 -3.53
N VAL A 213 -35.50 -4.54 -4.33
CA VAL A 213 -35.19 -3.18 -3.85
C VAL A 213 -36.36 -2.50 -3.14
N ARG A 214 -37.61 -2.71 -3.60
CA ARG A 214 -38.80 -2.16 -2.93
C ARG A 214 -39.02 -2.77 -1.55
N SER A 215 -38.82 -4.08 -1.42
CA SER A 215 -38.91 -4.77 -0.13
C SER A 215 -37.83 -4.26 0.82
N LEU A 216 -36.59 -4.19 0.34
CA LEU A 216 -35.46 -3.69 1.11
C LEU A 216 -35.68 -2.24 1.59
N ARG A 217 -36.20 -1.38 0.72
CA ARG A 217 -36.58 0.00 1.09
C ARG A 217 -37.58 0.01 2.24
N ASN A 218 -38.61 -0.84 2.19
CA ASN A 218 -39.60 -0.94 3.27
C ASN A 218 -38.96 -1.38 4.59
N ASP A 219 -38.04 -2.37 4.56
CA ASP A 219 -37.33 -2.82 5.75
C ASP A 219 -36.52 -1.69 6.39
N PHE A 220 -35.77 -0.92 5.58
CA PHE A 220 -35.06 0.25 6.06
C PHE A 220 -36.00 1.34 6.57
N GLN A 221 -37.14 1.58 5.90
CA GLN A 221 -38.12 2.56 6.37
C GLN A 221 -38.68 2.19 7.74
N VAL A 222 -39.02 0.92 7.97
CA VAL A 222 -39.47 0.43 9.28
C VAL A 222 -38.40 0.66 10.36
N ALA A 223 -37.12 0.42 10.05
CA ALA A 223 -36.03 0.69 10.98
C ALA A 223 -35.80 2.20 11.23
N VAL A 224 -35.97 3.05 10.21
CA VAL A 224 -35.94 4.51 10.36
C VAL A 224 -37.08 5.00 11.25
N ASP A 225 -38.29 4.45 11.08
CA ASP A 225 -39.45 4.78 11.90
C ASP A 225 -39.25 4.34 13.36
N ALA A 226 -38.42 3.32 13.59
CA ALA A 226 -37.95 2.89 14.91
C ALA A 226 -36.79 3.76 15.47
N GLY A 227 -36.34 4.78 14.74
CA GLY A 227 -35.32 5.74 15.18
C GLY A 227 -33.88 5.37 14.82
N ASP A 228 -33.65 4.35 13.98
CA ASP A 228 -32.30 3.96 13.59
C ASP A 228 -31.70 4.88 12.51
N THR A 229 -30.65 5.59 12.88
CA THR A 229 -29.93 6.49 11.97
C THR A 229 -29.15 5.76 10.89
N THR A 230 -28.72 4.52 11.14
CA THR A 230 -28.00 3.68 10.15
C THR A 230 -28.93 3.28 9.01
N ALA A 231 -30.19 2.97 9.34
CA ALA A 231 -31.21 2.67 8.36
C ALA A 231 -31.51 3.87 7.43
N ALA A 232 -31.44 5.10 7.95
CA ALA A 232 -31.60 6.31 7.14
C ALA A 232 -30.48 6.45 6.10
N PHE A 233 -29.25 6.05 6.45
CA PHE A 233 -28.15 5.96 5.48
C PHE A 233 -28.41 4.89 4.41
N GLY A 234 -28.94 3.72 4.82
CA GLY A 234 -29.37 2.68 3.88
C GLY A 234 -30.39 3.18 2.84
N LEU A 235 -31.39 3.94 3.26
CA LEU A 235 -32.36 4.57 2.33
C LEU A 235 -31.69 5.51 1.33
N MET A 236 -30.78 6.38 1.79
CA MET A 236 -30.04 7.28 0.90
C MET A 236 -29.19 6.52 -0.12
N LEU A 237 -28.53 5.42 0.28
CA LEU A 237 -27.76 4.59 -0.63
C LEU A 237 -28.66 3.89 -1.67
N ILE A 238 -29.86 3.43 -1.29
CA ILE A 238 -30.85 2.90 -2.23
C ILE A 238 -31.28 3.96 -3.24
N ASP A 239 -31.58 5.18 -2.77
CA ASP A 239 -31.97 6.31 -3.63
C ASP A 239 -30.86 6.71 -4.61
N LEU A 240 -29.60 6.61 -4.18
CA LEU A 240 -28.42 6.84 -5.02
C LEU A 240 -28.25 5.74 -6.07
N HIS A 241 -28.31 4.47 -5.66
CA HIS A 241 -28.14 3.30 -6.55
C HIS A 241 -29.23 3.24 -7.61
N THR A 242 -30.49 3.42 -7.21
CA THR A 242 -31.65 3.35 -8.13
C THR A 242 -31.83 4.59 -9.00
N GLY A 243 -31.03 5.65 -8.80
CA GLY A 243 -31.20 6.92 -9.51
C GLY A 243 -32.55 7.58 -9.23
N SER A 244 -33.06 7.46 -7.99
CA SER A 244 -34.37 7.99 -7.58
C SER A 244 -34.53 9.47 -7.96
N ARG A 245 -35.66 9.78 -8.61
CA ARG A 245 -36.04 11.16 -8.99
C ARG A 245 -37.00 11.81 -8.00
N ASP A 246 -37.26 11.16 -6.86
CA ASP A 246 -38.05 11.78 -5.80
C ASP A 246 -37.31 13.00 -5.25
N ASP A 247 -37.90 14.18 -5.45
CA ASP A 247 -37.33 15.47 -5.01
C ASP A 247 -36.98 15.46 -3.52
N ARG A 248 -37.78 14.77 -2.69
CA ARG A 248 -37.51 14.68 -1.25
C ARG A 248 -36.26 13.85 -0.96
N ALA A 249 -36.10 12.70 -1.61
CA ALA A 249 -34.92 11.86 -1.47
C ALA A 249 -33.66 12.57 -1.93
N VAL A 250 -33.70 13.21 -3.10
CA VAL A 250 -32.58 14.00 -3.64
C VAL A 250 -32.22 15.15 -2.70
N GLN A 251 -33.22 15.86 -2.15
CA GLN A 251 -32.99 16.95 -1.21
C GLN A 251 -32.42 16.46 0.13
N ASN A 252 -32.79 15.26 0.60
CA ASN A 252 -32.21 14.65 1.78
C ASN A 252 -30.72 14.32 1.58
N ILE A 253 -30.37 13.69 0.45
CA ILE A 253 -28.98 13.37 0.11
C ILE A 253 -28.17 14.67 -0.02
N ARG A 254 -28.68 15.67 -0.75
CA ARG A 254 -28.02 16.96 -0.91
C ARG A 254 -27.80 17.67 0.42
N SER A 255 -28.81 17.67 1.30
CA SER A 255 -28.70 18.21 2.66
C SER A 255 -27.59 17.50 3.45
N ARG A 256 -27.49 16.17 3.33
CA ARG A 256 -26.41 15.41 3.99
C ARG A 256 -25.03 15.75 3.43
N LEU A 257 -24.88 15.79 2.10
CA LEU A 257 -23.61 16.15 1.45
C LEU A 257 -23.15 17.57 1.83
N ARG A 258 -24.06 18.53 1.86
CA ARG A 258 -23.75 19.90 2.32
C ARG A 258 -23.41 19.95 3.79
N PHE A 259 -24.16 19.23 4.63
CA PHE A 259 -23.82 19.10 6.05
C PHE A 259 -22.38 18.58 6.22
N ILE A 260 -21.98 17.55 5.49
CA ILE A 260 -20.60 17.04 5.51
C ILE A 260 -19.64 18.15 5.09
N ALA A 261 -19.88 18.83 3.97
CA ALA A 261 -19.02 19.89 3.42
C ALA A 261 -18.86 21.11 4.35
N GLU A 262 -19.91 21.46 5.09
CA GLU A 262 -19.99 22.63 5.96
C GLU A 262 -19.55 22.35 7.41
N THR A 263 -19.38 21.09 7.82
CA THR A 263 -19.02 20.73 9.20
C THR A 263 -17.62 21.26 9.57
N THR A 264 -17.55 22.46 10.15
CA THR A 264 -16.33 23.29 10.27
C THR A 264 -15.35 22.88 11.37
N ASP A 265 -15.78 22.17 12.42
CA ASP A 265 -14.95 21.88 13.59
C ASP A 265 -15.13 20.45 14.11
N ILE A 266 -14.15 19.60 13.84
CA ILE A 266 -13.90 18.38 14.62
C ILE A 266 -12.49 18.53 15.19
N ARG A 267 -12.29 19.51 16.06
CA ARG A 267 -11.15 19.47 16.96
C ARG A 267 -11.48 18.42 18.03
N PRO A 268 -10.73 17.31 18.15
CA PRO A 268 -10.84 16.48 19.34
C PRO A 268 -10.56 17.39 20.54
N ALA A 269 -11.38 17.30 21.59
CA ALA A 269 -11.31 18.13 22.79
C ALA A 269 -10.06 17.83 23.66
N ALA A 270 -8.90 17.62 23.03
CA ALA A 270 -7.65 17.23 23.66
C ALA A 270 -7.10 18.29 24.63
N ASP A 271 -7.45 19.56 24.44
CA ASP A 271 -7.06 20.65 25.36
C ASP A 271 -7.98 20.77 26.59
N SER A 272 -9.04 19.97 26.71
CA SER A 272 -9.98 19.99 27.84
C SER A 272 -9.71 18.92 28.90
N ALA A 273 -8.49 18.37 28.95
CA ALA A 273 -8.10 17.37 29.96
C ALA A 273 -8.15 17.89 31.42
N ALA A 274 -8.35 19.20 31.64
CA ALA A 274 -8.39 19.81 32.96
C ALA A 274 -9.80 19.94 33.58
N ASN A 275 -10.89 19.81 32.81
CA ASN A 275 -12.26 19.97 33.32
C ASN A 275 -13.14 18.80 32.92
N SER A 276 -13.32 17.86 33.84
CA SER A 276 -14.21 16.71 33.75
C SER A 276 -15.69 17.14 33.79
N VAL A 277 -16.20 17.72 32.70
CA VAL A 277 -17.65 17.87 32.50
C VAL A 277 -18.20 16.58 31.87
N PRO A 278 -19.33 16.02 32.35
CA PRO A 278 -19.90 14.79 31.81
C PRO A 278 -20.22 14.91 30.31
N ILE A 279 -19.69 13.97 29.51
CA ILE A 279 -19.68 13.93 28.03
C ILE A 279 -21.07 13.71 27.38
N ALA A 280 -22.16 13.73 28.15
CA ALA A 280 -23.48 13.29 27.69
C ALA A 280 -24.14 14.16 26.58
N THR A 281 -23.61 15.35 26.27
CA THR A 281 -24.18 16.28 25.27
C THR A 281 -23.24 16.64 24.12
N ALA A 282 -22.06 16.03 24.03
CA ALA A 282 -21.15 16.29 22.91
C ALA A 282 -21.80 15.84 21.58
N PRO A 283 -21.79 16.67 20.52
CA PRO A 283 -22.33 16.28 19.22
C PRO A 283 -21.61 15.01 18.74
N LYS A 284 -22.37 13.97 18.42
CA LYS A 284 -21.83 12.71 17.90
C LYS A 284 -20.97 13.03 16.67
N LEU A 285 -19.69 12.67 16.74
CA LEU A 285 -18.76 12.77 15.62
C LEU A 285 -19.40 12.19 14.35
N PRO A 286 -19.23 12.83 13.18
CA PRO A 286 -19.71 12.28 11.92
C PRO A 286 -19.16 10.87 11.72
N ARG A 287 -20.03 9.97 11.27
CA ARG A 287 -19.65 8.61 10.88
C ARG A 287 -18.94 8.69 9.54
N VAL A 288 -17.63 8.93 9.61
CA VAL A 288 -16.76 9.18 8.44
C VAL A 288 -16.93 8.10 7.36
N SER A 289 -17.12 6.83 7.75
CA SER A 289 -17.39 5.72 6.82
C SER A 289 -18.73 5.85 6.07
N ASP A 290 -19.81 6.19 6.76
CA ASP A 290 -21.14 6.32 6.15
C ASP A 290 -21.19 7.53 5.21
N ASP A 291 -20.57 8.64 5.64
CA ASP A 291 -20.45 9.87 4.85
C ASP A 291 -19.59 9.65 3.59
N TYR A 292 -18.52 8.87 3.71
CA TYR A 292 -17.72 8.44 2.57
C TYR A 292 -18.54 7.65 1.56
N LEU A 293 -19.31 6.66 2.01
CA LEU A 293 -20.12 5.82 1.13
C LEU A 293 -21.17 6.64 0.37
N ILE A 294 -21.86 7.55 1.06
CA ILE A 294 -22.85 8.43 0.42
C ILE A 294 -22.17 9.32 -0.63
N ALA A 295 -21.05 9.94 -0.28
CA ALA A 295 -20.36 10.82 -1.21
C ALA A 295 -19.78 10.06 -2.40
N ALA A 296 -19.22 8.85 -2.18
CA ALA A 296 -18.73 7.97 -3.23
C ALA A 296 -19.85 7.55 -4.20
N ALA A 297 -20.97 7.04 -3.67
CA ALA A 297 -22.11 6.63 -4.48
C ALA A 297 -22.74 7.83 -5.24
N ALA A 298 -22.80 9.00 -4.61
CA ALA A 298 -23.32 10.22 -5.22
C ALA A 298 -22.49 10.73 -6.41
N LEU A 299 -21.23 10.32 -6.57
CA LEU A 299 -20.42 10.69 -7.74
C LEU A 299 -20.99 10.17 -9.08
N LEU A 300 -21.74 9.05 -9.03
CA LEU A 300 -22.43 8.51 -10.21
C LEU A 300 -23.56 9.42 -10.70
N ARG A 301 -24.10 10.29 -9.84
CA ARG A 301 -25.22 11.16 -10.16
C ARG A 301 -24.76 12.56 -10.56
N HIS A 302 -25.05 12.93 -11.81
CA HIS A 302 -24.65 14.24 -12.35
C HIS A 302 -25.18 15.43 -11.52
N ASP A 303 -26.43 15.35 -11.04
CA ASP A 303 -27.13 16.39 -10.28
C ASP A 303 -26.64 16.57 -8.84
N LEU A 304 -25.87 15.60 -8.32
CA LEU A 304 -25.30 15.60 -6.97
C LEU A 304 -23.77 15.66 -6.95
N ARG A 305 -23.12 15.48 -8.11
CA ARG A 305 -21.66 15.32 -8.21
C ARG A 305 -20.87 16.46 -7.57
N ARG A 306 -21.31 17.71 -7.75
CA ARG A 306 -20.65 18.87 -7.14
C ARG A 306 -20.74 18.83 -5.61
N ASP A 307 -21.93 18.63 -5.06
CA ASP A 307 -22.15 18.52 -3.61
C ASP A 307 -21.33 17.34 -3.05
N ALA A 308 -21.26 16.21 -3.77
CA ALA A 308 -20.48 15.03 -3.40
C ALA A 308 -18.97 15.31 -3.38
N MET A 309 -18.44 15.99 -4.39
CA MET A 309 -17.03 16.38 -4.43
C MET A 309 -16.68 17.33 -3.28
N ASP A 310 -17.54 18.29 -2.96
CA ASP A 310 -17.30 19.22 -1.86
C ASP A 310 -17.36 18.51 -0.50
N ALA A 311 -18.26 17.53 -0.34
CA ALA A 311 -18.29 16.65 0.83
C ALA A 311 -17.01 15.82 0.97
N ILE A 312 -16.51 15.19 -0.10
CA ILE A 312 -15.27 14.38 -0.05
C ILE A 312 -14.05 15.27 0.26
N LYS A 313 -13.95 16.48 -0.32
CA LYS A 313 -12.88 17.45 0.01
C LYS A 313 -12.88 17.75 1.50
N ARG A 314 -14.07 17.85 2.09
CA ARG A 314 -14.19 18.12 3.52
C ARG A 314 -13.80 16.92 4.36
N LEU A 315 -14.27 15.72 4.03
CA LEU A 315 -13.84 14.48 4.69
C LEU A 315 -12.33 14.30 4.63
N GLU A 316 -11.71 14.63 3.49
CA GLU A 316 -10.25 14.62 3.32
C GLU A 316 -9.55 15.63 4.24
N ALA A 317 -10.13 16.82 4.41
CA ALA A 317 -9.60 17.88 5.26
C ALA A 317 -9.74 17.57 6.76
N LEU A 318 -10.51 16.57 7.17
CA LEU A 318 -10.62 16.16 8.57
C LEU A 318 -9.28 15.58 9.05
N ARG A 319 -8.51 16.41 9.74
CA ARG A 319 -7.22 16.06 10.36
C ARG A 319 -7.37 15.34 11.69
N SER A 320 -8.44 14.56 11.88
CA SER A 320 -8.54 13.78 13.11
C SER A 320 -7.37 12.79 13.14
N PRO A 321 -6.64 12.69 14.26
CA PRO A 321 -5.69 11.59 14.48
C PRO A 321 -6.35 10.22 14.32
N ASP A 322 -7.69 10.16 14.42
CA ASP A 322 -8.48 8.94 14.27
C ASP A 322 -8.77 8.56 12.81
N VAL A 323 -8.46 9.41 11.83
CA VAL A 323 -8.61 9.08 10.40
C VAL A 323 -7.28 8.48 9.91
N PRO A 324 -7.21 7.16 9.60
CA PRO A 324 -5.98 6.54 9.16
C PRO A 324 -5.44 7.18 7.88
N ARG A 325 -4.11 7.21 7.72
CA ARG A 325 -3.43 7.78 6.54
C ARG A 325 -3.97 7.22 5.23
N VAL A 326 -4.22 5.92 5.20
CA VAL A 326 -4.79 5.22 4.03
C VAL A 326 -6.18 5.73 3.66
N MET A 327 -7.01 6.06 4.65
CA MET A 327 -8.34 6.63 4.38
C MET A 327 -8.23 7.99 3.70
N ARG A 328 -7.26 8.81 4.12
CA ARG A 328 -6.97 10.09 3.45
C ARG A 328 -6.61 9.86 1.99
N SER A 329 -5.66 8.99 1.68
CA SER A 329 -5.33 8.62 0.30
C SER A 329 -6.57 8.18 -0.50
N ARG A 330 -7.46 7.37 0.09
CA ARG A 330 -8.71 6.95 -0.57
C ARG A 330 -9.70 8.09 -0.82
N PHE A 331 -9.90 9.02 0.13
CA PHE A 331 -10.71 10.23 -0.12
C PHE A 331 -10.20 11.01 -1.35
N GLN A 332 -8.87 11.12 -1.49
CA GLN A 332 -8.26 11.84 -2.59
C GLN A 332 -8.44 11.13 -3.94
N GLN A 333 -8.29 9.80 -3.94
CA GLN A 333 -8.54 8.99 -5.14
C GLN A 333 -10.00 9.09 -5.59
N LEU A 334 -10.94 9.16 -4.63
CA LEU A 334 -12.33 9.43 -4.90
C LEU A 334 -12.55 10.82 -5.52
N LEU A 335 -11.91 11.86 -4.97
CA LEU A 335 -11.99 13.21 -5.54
C LEU A 335 -11.54 13.22 -7.00
N LEU A 336 -10.41 12.59 -7.30
CA LEU A 336 -9.91 12.47 -8.67
C LEU A 336 -10.88 11.71 -9.58
N SER A 337 -11.49 10.65 -9.06
CA SER A 337 -12.53 9.90 -9.79
C SER A 337 -13.75 10.77 -10.07
N GLY A 338 -14.20 11.56 -9.08
CA GLY A 338 -15.29 12.52 -9.22
C GLY A 338 -15.00 13.63 -10.22
N VAL A 339 -13.79 14.20 -10.20
CA VAL A 339 -13.33 15.17 -11.21
C VAL A 339 -13.32 14.57 -12.60
N SER A 340 -12.84 13.34 -12.75
CA SER A 340 -12.75 12.66 -14.04
C SER A 340 -14.14 12.33 -14.62
N LEU A 341 -15.06 11.88 -13.76
CA LEU A 341 -16.48 11.73 -14.09
C LEU A 341 -17.13 13.06 -14.50
N ALA A 342 -16.83 14.15 -13.80
CA ALA A 342 -17.33 15.48 -14.13
C ALA A 342 -16.84 15.96 -15.50
N ALA A 343 -15.55 15.75 -15.80
CA ALA A 343 -14.95 16.09 -17.08
C ALA A 343 -15.54 15.24 -18.23
N GLY A 344 -15.77 13.94 -18.02
CA GLY A 344 -16.38 13.05 -19.00
C GLY A 344 -17.84 13.39 -19.32
N ALA A 345 -18.64 13.75 -18.31
CA ALA A 345 -20.05 14.06 -18.48
C ALA A 345 -20.32 15.40 -19.22
N ALA A 346 -19.32 16.27 -19.34
CA ALA A 346 -19.40 17.44 -20.22
C ALA A 346 -19.35 17.05 -21.71
N GLY A 347 -19.08 15.77 -22.04
CA GLY A 347 -18.89 15.27 -23.40
C GLY A 347 -19.90 14.24 -23.92
N GLU A 348 -20.49 13.35 -23.10
CA GLU A 348 -21.54 12.37 -23.45
C GLU A 348 -21.83 11.48 -22.21
N ASP A 349 -22.81 10.57 -22.27
CA ASP A 349 -23.07 9.56 -21.22
C ASP A 349 -21.86 8.61 -21.05
N VAL A 350 -20.98 8.94 -20.11
CA VAL A 350 -19.79 8.15 -19.76
C VAL A 350 -20.15 7.13 -18.68
N SER A 351 -20.04 5.83 -19.00
CA SER A 351 -20.19 4.75 -18.01
C SER A 351 -19.09 4.80 -16.93
N ALA A 352 -19.33 4.23 -15.75
CA ALA A 352 -18.32 4.17 -14.67
C ALA A 352 -17.01 3.48 -15.10
N GLU A 353 -17.08 2.54 -16.06
CA GLU A 353 -15.92 1.92 -16.70
C GLU A 353 -15.13 2.91 -17.57
N ARG A 354 -15.80 3.69 -18.42
CA ARG A 354 -15.12 4.77 -19.19
C ARG A 354 -14.57 5.88 -18.29
N ALA A 355 -15.21 6.15 -17.16
CA ALA A 355 -14.70 7.13 -16.21
C ALA A 355 -13.37 6.70 -15.57
N ARG A 356 -13.19 5.40 -15.33
CA ARG A 356 -11.89 4.82 -14.92
C ARG A 356 -10.84 5.04 -16.01
N ASP A 357 -11.19 4.79 -17.27
CA ASP A 357 -10.31 5.08 -18.40
C ASP A 357 -9.95 6.58 -18.50
N LEU A 358 -10.93 7.46 -18.24
CA LEU A 358 -10.74 8.92 -18.22
C LEU A 358 -9.82 9.39 -17.08
N CYS A 359 -9.83 8.77 -15.90
CA CYS A 359 -8.82 9.03 -14.86
C CYS A 359 -7.41 8.75 -15.40
N GLY A 360 -7.23 7.60 -16.07
CA GLY A 360 -5.96 7.24 -16.68
C GLY A 360 -5.56 8.17 -17.83
N LEU A 361 -6.54 8.68 -18.59
CA LEU A 361 -6.30 9.67 -19.65
C LEU A 361 -5.95 11.05 -19.09
N LEU A 362 -6.65 11.51 -18.05
CA LEU A 362 -6.34 12.76 -17.37
C LEU A 362 -4.92 12.69 -16.81
N GLN A 363 -4.58 11.62 -16.07
CA GLN A 363 -3.21 11.36 -15.63
C GLN A 363 -2.20 11.44 -16.78
N LYS A 364 -2.45 10.77 -17.92
CA LYS A 364 -1.53 10.82 -19.08
C LYS A 364 -1.41 12.20 -19.73
N SER A 365 -2.50 12.97 -19.75
CA SER A 365 -2.55 14.29 -20.39
C SER A 365 -2.02 15.42 -19.50
N SER A 366 -2.11 15.29 -18.18
CA SER A 366 -1.66 16.29 -17.21
C SER A 366 -0.33 15.96 -16.55
N ALA A 367 0.11 14.70 -16.62
CA ALA A 367 1.44 14.31 -16.16
C ALA A 367 2.49 15.06 -16.99
N PRO A 368 3.50 15.67 -16.36
CA PRO A 368 4.50 16.40 -17.10
C PRO A 368 5.25 15.42 -18.02
N ARG A 369 5.23 15.70 -19.33
CA ARG A 369 5.61 14.79 -20.44
C ARG A 369 6.92 14.01 -20.27
N PHE A 370 7.90 14.60 -19.58
CA PHE A 370 9.23 14.01 -19.36
C PHE A 370 9.39 13.40 -17.98
N TRP A 371 8.29 13.10 -17.30
CA TRP A 371 8.31 12.59 -15.94
C TRP A 371 7.45 11.33 -15.82
N ILE A 372 7.83 10.48 -14.89
CA ILE A 372 7.24 9.18 -14.65
C ILE A 372 6.80 9.11 -13.18
N PRO A 373 5.51 8.92 -12.89
CA PRO A 373 5.07 8.65 -11.54
C PRO A 373 5.59 7.27 -11.11
N GLY A 374 6.17 7.19 -9.92
CA GLY A 374 6.51 5.95 -9.24
C GLY A 374 5.94 5.96 -7.84
N THR A 375 5.73 4.79 -7.26
CA THR A 375 5.31 4.65 -5.86
C THR A 375 6.10 3.53 -5.23
N VAL A 376 6.55 3.73 -4.00
CA VAL A 376 7.19 2.67 -3.24
C VAL A 376 6.29 2.30 -2.08
N ASP A 377 5.92 1.03 -2.05
CA ASP A 377 5.27 0.44 -0.89
C ASP A 377 6.34 0.29 0.20
N ASP A 378 6.13 0.94 1.35
CA ASP A 378 7.02 0.81 2.51
C ASP A 378 6.95 -0.64 3.02
N SER A 379 7.93 -1.43 2.58
CA SER A 379 7.96 -2.84 2.89
C SER A 379 8.25 -3.10 4.37
N THR A 380 8.77 -2.13 5.13
CA THR A 380 9.12 -2.32 6.55
C THR A 380 7.91 -2.44 7.45
N ARG A 381 6.78 -1.89 7.03
CA ARG A 381 5.53 -2.01 7.78
C ARG A 381 4.84 -3.31 7.36
N GLN A 382 4.73 -4.25 8.30
CA GLN A 382 3.73 -5.35 8.26
C GLN A 382 2.28 -4.81 8.33
N SER A 383 2.07 -3.54 7.97
CA SER A 383 0.81 -2.85 8.13
C SER A 383 -0.19 -3.47 7.16
N PRO A 384 -1.42 -3.78 7.62
CA PRO A 384 -2.52 -4.20 6.75
C PRO A 384 -2.80 -3.20 5.61
N GLU A 385 -2.25 -1.99 5.70
CA GLU A 385 -2.26 -0.95 4.66
C GLU A 385 -1.65 -1.39 3.32
N ARG A 386 -0.70 -2.35 3.28
CA ARG A 386 -0.24 -2.97 2.02
C ARG A 386 -1.41 -3.54 1.20
N PHE A 387 -2.39 -4.09 1.90
CA PHE A 387 -3.55 -4.73 1.31
C PHE A 387 -4.66 -3.76 0.96
N VAL A 388 -4.52 -2.48 1.26
CA VAL A 388 -5.54 -1.49 0.91
C VAL A 388 -5.30 -0.93 -0.50
N GLY A 389 -4.43 -1.54 -1.31
CA GLY A 389 -4.33 -1.38 -2.78
C GLY A 389 -4.63 0.01 -3.31
N GLY A 390 -3.91 1.03 -2.82
CA GLY A 390 -4.08 2.41 -3.27
C GLY A 390 -3.85 2.54 -4.79
N ARG A 391 -4.36 3.59 -5.41
CA ARG A 391 -4.05 3.91 -6.80
C ARG A 391 -2.64 4.50 -6.92
N GLU A 392 -2.16 4.55 -8.15
CA GLU A 392 -0.87 5.15 -8.52
C GLU A 392 -0.75 6.59 -8.04
N SER A 393 0.48 7.05 -7.84
CA SER A 393 0.71 8.45 -7.57
C SER A 393 0.24 9.33 -8.73
N VAL A 394 -0.51 10.36 -8.37
CA VAL A 394 -1.11 11.31 -9.32
C VAL A 394 -0.42 12.64 -9.18
N TRP A 395 0.17 13.07 -10.28
CA TRP A 395 0.90 14.32 -10.39
C TRP A 395 0.28 15.16 -11.49
N LEU A 396 0.06 16.45 -11.19
CA LEU A 396 -0.48 17.41 -12.15
C LEU A 396 0.59 18.45 -12.47
N SER A 397 0.67 18.85 -13.73
CA SER A 397 1.46 20.02 -14.13
C SER A 397 0.56 21.13 -14.67
N HIS A 398 0.78 22.36 -14.19
CA HIS A 398 0.01 23.54 -14.60
C HIS A 398 0.85 24.82 -14.38
N GLU A 399 0.91 25.69 -15.39
CA GLU A 399 1.60 27.00 -15.31
C GLU A 399 3.01 26.95 -14.69
N GLY A 400 3.84 25.99 -15.12
CA GLY A 400 5.22 25.82 -14.62
C GLY A 400 5.31 25.25 -13.20
N HIS A 401 4.19 24.85 -12.61
CA HIS A 401 4.12 24.14 -11.34
C HIS A 401 3.84 22.66 -11.54
N VAL A 402 4.32 21.84 -10.62
CA VAL A 402 3.99 20.43 -10.50
C VAL A 402 3.42 20.20 -9.11
N GLN A 403 2.28 19.52 -9.00
CA GLN A 403 1.64 19.23 -7.73
C GLN A 403 1.45 17.73 -7.55
N HIS A 404 1.83 17.22 -6.38
CA HIS A 404 1.42 15.89 -5.94
C HIS A 404 -0.03 15.94 -5.43
N ILE A 405 -0.90 15.07 -5.92
CA ILE A 405 -2.32 15.05 -5.52
C ILE A 405 -2.62 13.93 -4.53
N THR A 406 -2.15 12.71 -4.85
CA THR A 406 -2.36 11.50 -4.04
C THR A 406 -1.44 10.38 -4.52
N GLY A 407 -1.25 9.35 -3.70
CA GLY A 407 -0.60 8.08 -4.05
C GLY A 407 -0.70 7.08 -2.89
N ARG A 408 0.13 6.04 -2.85
CA ARG A 408 -0.04 4.95 -1.85
C ARG A 408 0.68 5.21 -0.54
N ASP A 409 1.94 5.64 -0.61
CA ASP A 409 2.78 5.87 0.55
C ASP A 409 3.90 6.84 0.23
N ILE A 410 5.04 6.37 -0.29
CA ILE A 410 6.11 7.25 -0.77
C ILE A 410 6.02 7.30 -2.28
N ASP A 411 5.62 8.46 -2.75
CA ASP A 411 5.37 8.72 -4.14
C ASP A 411 6.54 9.52 -4.72
N PHE A 412 6.92 9.14 -5.93
CA PHE A 412 8.00 9.75 -6.67
C PHE A 412 7.50 10.24 -8.02
N LEU A 413 8.14 11.29 -8.52
CA LEU A 413 8.01 11.72 -9.90
C LEU A 413 9.42 11.77 -10.49
N PHE A 414 9.80 10.73 -11.21
CA PHE A 414 11.14 10.59 -11.79
C PHE A 414 11.24 11.33 -13.10
N PHE A 415 12.39 11.96 -13.35
CA PHE A 415 12.70 12.38 -14.71
C PHE A 415 12.87 11.15 -15.59
N ARG A 416 12.25 11.17 -16.77
CA ARG A 416 12.16 10.01 -17.66
C ARG A 416 13.53 9.49 -18.07
N TYR A 417 14.49 10.39 -18.25
CA TYR A 417 15.81 10.05 -18.74
C TYR A 417 16.82 9.99 -17.60
N PRO A 418 17.71 8.99 -17.59
CA PRO A 418 18.84 9.00 -16.67
C PRO A 418 19.75 10.18 -17.01
N LEU A 419 20.39 10.78 -16.01
CA LEU A 419 21.29 11.92 -16.19
C LEU A 419 22.69 11.62 -15.65
N THR A 420 23.68 11.99 -16.45
CA THR A 420 25.13 11.87 -16.17
C THR A 420 25.84 13.13 -16.67
N GLY A 421 27.17 13.20 -16.58
CA GLY A 421 27.93 14.41 -16.93
C GLY A 421 27.81 15.51 -15.86
N ASP A 422 28.40 16.68 -16.08
CA ASP A 422 28.39 17.73 -15.06
C ASP A 422 27.11 18.56 -15.15
N PHE A 423 26.20 18.44 -14.18
CA PHE A 423 24.92 19.15 -14.19
C PHE A 423 24.44 19.55 -12.79
N GLU A 424 23.55 20.54 -12.72
CA GLU A 424 22.73 20.80 -11.54
C GLU A 424 21.25 20.64 -11.92
N PHE A 425 20.54 19.76 -11.20
CA PHE A 425 19.08 19.76 -11.20
C PHE A 425 18.60 20.53 -9.98
N SER A 426 17.78 21.57 -10.17
CA SER A 426 17.23 22.36 -9.08
C SER A 426 15.71 22.52 -9.19
N VAL A 427 15.05 22.65 -8.04
CA VAL A 427 13.59 22.82 -7.92
C VAL A 427 13.28 23.58 -6.62
N GLU A 428 12.20 24.35 -6.62
CA GLU A 428 11.62 24.88 -5.39
C GLU A 428 10.47 24.00 -4.95
N GLY A 429 10.58 23.38 -3.77
CA GLY A 429 9.53 22.56 -3.16
C GLY A 429 8.85 23.27 -2.01
N GLN A 430 7.53 23.14 -1.95
CA GLN A 430 6.71 23.70 -0.88
C GLN A 430 6.85 22.89 0.41
N GLU A 431 7.07 23.58 1.52
CA GLU A 431 7.14 23.03 2.88
C GLU A 431 6.19 23.80 3.82
N GLY A 432 5.66 23.11 4.83
CA GLY A 432 4.88 23.72 5.92
C GLY A 432 3.41 23.97 5.59
N GLY A 433 2.82 24.96 6.27
CA GLY A 433 1.39 25.25 6.18
C GLY A 433 0.50 24.28 6.95
N PRO A 434 -0.80 24.60 7.09
CA PRO A 434 -1.75 23.80 7.85
C PRO A 434 -1.96 22.41 7.24
N ALA A 435 -1.55 22.20 5.98
CA ALA A 435 -1.62 20.91 5.30
C ALA A 435 -0.40 19.99 5.57
N GLY A 436 0.66 20.48 6.23
CA GLY A 436 1.91 19.75 6.38
C GLY A 436 2.55 19.44 5.03
N LEU A 437 2.64 20.41 4.13
CA LEU A 437 3.17 20.19 2.80
C LEU A 437 4.65 19.83 2.93
N ALA A 438 5.10 18.75 2.27
CA ALA A 438 6.48 18.33 2.38
C ALA A 438 7.04 17.73 1.09
N GLY A 439 7.56 18.61 0.24
CA GLY A 439 8.19 18.26 -1.03
C GLY A 439 9.67 17.92 -0.86
N GLY A 440 10.10 16.80 -1.42
CA GLY A 440 11.51 16.41 -1.47
C GLY A 440 12.06 16.29 -2.89
N ILE A 441 13.38 16.25 -2.99
CA ILE A 441 14.14 15.95 -4.20
C ILE A 441 14.80 14.57 -4.05
N THR A 442 14.99 13.83 -5.13
CA THR A 442 15.69 12.54 -5.09
C THR A 442 16.83 12.44 -6.09
N TRP A 443 17.90 11.74 -5.67
CA TRP A 443 19.04 11.31 -6.49
C TRP A 443 19.55 9.96 -5.98
N ASN A 444 19.91 9.02 -6.87
CA ASN A 444 20.44 7.71 -6.48
C ASN A 444 19.56 6.96 -5.48
N ALA A 445 18.23 7.04 -5.68
CA ALA A 445 17.22 6.55 -4.76
C ALA A 445 17.38 7.09 -3.32
N LEU A 446 17.95 8.27 -3.14
CA LEU A 446 17.99 9.00 -1.87
C LEU A 446 17.14 10.24 -2.01
N ALA A 447 16.13 10.32 -1.15
CA ALA A 447 15.27 11.48 -1.06
C ALA A 447 15.77 12.41 0.05
N ALA A 448 16.10 13.65 -0.31
CA ALA A 448 16.28 14.75 0.63
C ALA A 448 14.97 15.52 0.75
N ARG A 449 14.51 15.70 1.99
CA ARG A 449 13.28 16.45 2.28
C ARG A 449 13.52 17.41 3.45
N PRO A 450 13.36 18.73 3.25
CA PRO A 450 13.32 19.69 4.35
C PRO A 450 12.09 19.43 5.23
N TYR A 451 12.19 19.68 6.53
CA TYR A 451 11.08 19.58 7.46
C TYR A 451 11.16 20.69 8.50
N ALA A 452 10.04 21.39 8.72
CA ALA A 452 9.90 22.38 9.78
C ALA A 452 9.25 21.72 11.01
N GLY A 453 10.06 21.25 11.97
CA GLY A 453 9.56 20.55 13.17
C GLY A 453 10.00 21.15 14.49
N GLY A 454 9.17 20.98 15.53
CA GLY A 454 9.49 21.13 16.96
C GLY A 454 10.47 22.25 17.36
N SER A 455 11.75 21.91 17.48
CA SER A 455 12.83 22.74 18.02
C SER A 455 13.78 23.34 16.97
N GLY A 456 13.51 23.13 15.68
CA GLY A 456 14.33 23.66 14.58
C GLY A 456 14.10 22.93 13.27
N GLY A 457 14.47 23.59 12.17
CA GLY A 457 14.44 22.97 10.85
C GLY A 457 15.43 21.80 10.74
N PHE A 458 15.02 20.73 10.06
CA PHE A 458 15.90 19.62 9.71
C PHE A 458 15.65 19.14 8.28
N CYS A 459 16.57 18.35 7.76
CA CYS A 459 16.44 17.65 6.50
C CYS A 459 16.52 16.15 6.78
N THR A 460 15.52 15.41 6.31
CA THR A 460 15.56 13.95 6.29
C THR A 460 16.20 13.49 4.99
N ILE A 461 17.26 12.68 5.07
CA ILE A 461 17.79 11.91 3.94
C ILE A 461 17.30 10.47 4.11
N THR A 462 16.51 9.98 3.16
CA THR A 462 15.82 8.69 3.27
C THR A 462 15.97 7.84 2.02
N THR A 463 16.10 6.52 2.20
CA THR A 463 15.87 5.56 1.11
C THR A 463 14.37 5.32 0.91
N PRO A 464 13.93 4.85 -0.27
CA PRO A 464 12.52 4.65 -0.57
C PRO A 464 11.81 3.67 0.38
N ASP A 465 12.54 2.69 0.92
CA ASP A 465 12.01 1.73 1.89
C ASP A 465 12.09 2.21 3.35
N LYS A 466 12.52 3.46 3.58
CA LYS A 466 12.77 4.08 4.90
C LYS A 466 13.70 3.27 5.82
N LYS A 467 14.42 2.25 5.32
CA LYS A 467 15.38 1.46 6.12
C LYS A 467 16.63 2.24 6.48
N PHE A 468 16.95 3.26 5.69
CA PHE A 468 17.91 4.29 6.04
C PHE A 468 17.17 5.62 6.12
N GLU A 469 17.24 6.25 7.30
CA GLU A 469 16.77 7.60 7.54
C GLU A 469 17.79 8.27 8.46
N THR A 470 18.28 9.44 8.03
CA THR A 470 19.08 10.32 8.89
C THR A 470 18.49 11.71 8.88
N GLU A 471 18.47 12.33 10.05
CA GLU A 471 18.04 13.71 10.24
C GLU A 471 19.28 14.61 10.34
N LEU A 472 19.30 15.67 9.56
CA LEU A 472 20.38 16.65 9.53
C LEU A 472 19.81 18.01 9.91
N THR A 473 20.38 18.64 10.94
CA THR A 473 19.94 19.97 11.38
C THR A 473 20.11 20.99 10.25
N CYS A 474 19.05 21.74 9.98
CA CYS A 474 18.96 22.77 8.95
C CYS A 474 18.51 24.09 9.59
N PRO A 475 19.43 24.86 10.20
CA PRO A 475 19.06 26.05 10.98
C PRO A 475 18.40 27.15 10.14
N PHE A 476 18.50 27.08 8.81
CA PHE A 476 17.92 28.02 7.85
C PHE A 476 16.49 27.65 7.40
N ILE A 477 15.98 26.48 7.78
CA ILE A 477 14.55 26.16 7.60
C ILE A 477 13.84 26.77 8.80
N VAL A 478 13.13 27.87 8.59
CA VAL A 478 12.46 28.60 9.65
C VAL A 478 11.11 27.96 9.92
N GLN A 479 10.83 27.71 11.19
CA GLN A 479 9.53 27.23 11.63
C GLN A 479 8.53 28.38 11.55
N GLU A 480 7.79 28.44 10.45
CA GLU A 480 6.64 29.32 10.32
C GLU A 480 5.38 28.49 10.04
N SER A 481 4.24 28.92 10.57
CA SER A 481 2.93 28.40 10.18
C SER A 481 2.59 28.69 8.71
N ALA A 482 3.34 29.62 8.11
CA ALA A 482 3.24 29.97 6.71
C ALA A 482 3.83 28.87 5.82
N VAL A 483 3.26 28.78 4.63
CA VAL A 483 3.83 28.00 3.53
C VAL A 483 5.13 28.66 3.08
N GLN A 484 6.21 27.88 2.99
CA GLN A 484 7.50 28.34 2.45
C GLN A 484 7.91 27.49 1.24
N PHE A 485 8.76 28.05 0.39
CA PHE A 485 9.42 27.30 -0.69
C PHE A 485 10.90 27.20 -0.39
N HIS A 486 11.45 26.00 -0.46
CA HIS A 486 12.87 25.75 -0.32
C HIS A 486 13.45 25.34 -1.66
N ARG A 487 14.57 25.97 -2.03
CA ARG A 487 15.33 25.57 -3.22
C ARG A 487 16.11 24.30 -2.87
N MET A 488 15.82 23.21 -3.56
CA MET A 488 16.54 21.96 -3.45
C MET A 488 17.31 21.72 -4.75
N SER A 489 18.54 21.23 -4.65
CA SER A 489 19.35 20.91 -5.82
C SER A 489 20.07 19.57 -5.67
N VAL A 490 20.22 18.85 -6.79
CA VAL A 490 21.20 17.79 -7.00
C VAL A 490 22.30 18.38 -7.88
N ALA A 491 23.50 18.58 -7.33
CA ALA A 491 24.67 18.95 -8.12
C ALA A 491 25.51 17.69 -8.37
N PHE A 492 25.73 17.36 -9.63
CA PHE A 492 26.57 16.24 -10.06
C PHE A 492 27.79 16.77 -10.81
N SER A 493 28.98 16.50 -10.29
CA SER A 493 30.25 16.92 -10.88
C SER A 493 31.32 15.87 -10.64
N GLY A 494 32.08 15.50 -11.68
CA GLY A 494 33.23 14.61 -11.53
C GLY A 494 32.91 13.26 -10.88
N GLN A 495 31.74 12.67 -11.21
CA GLN A 495 31.21 11.41 -10.65
C GLN A 495 30.76 11.49 -9.18
N THR A 496 30.60 12.69 -8.62
CA THR A 496 30.10 12.87 -7.27
C THR A 496 28.81 13.67 -7.27
N ALA A 497 27.85 13.22 -6.47
CA ALA A 497 26.61 13.93 -6.25
C ALA A 497 26.61 14.64 -4.90
N SER A 498 26.05 15.85 -4.88
CA SER A 498 25.70 16.59 -3.68
C SER A 498 24.23 16.94 -3.69
N LEU A 499 23.56 16.73 -2.56
CA LEU A 499 22.19 17.20 -2.30
C LEU A 499 22.28 18.49 -1.51
N LEU A 500 21.70 19.57 -2.05
CA LEU A 500 21.71 20.89 -1.45
C LEU A 500 20.30 21.33 -1.10
N ILE A 501 20.15 22.06 0.01
CA ILE A 501 18.93 22.77 0.38
C ILE A 501 19.30 24.23 0.67
N ASN A 502 18.64 25.16 0.00
CA ASN A 502 18.90 26.59 0.03
C ASN A 502 20.39 26.93 -0.14
N GLY A 503 21.07 26.20 -1.03
CA GLY A 503 22.50 26.33 -1.32
C GLY A 503 23.44 25.70 -0.30
N GLN A 504 22.94 25.09 0.77
CA GLN A 504 23.75 24.38 1.76
C GLN A 504 23.81 22.90 1.43
N THR A 505 25.01 22.32 1.41
CA THR A 505 25.21 20.89 1.18
C THR A 505 24.69 20.10 2.36
N MET A 506 23.64 19.31 2.14
CA MET A 506 23.08 18.42 3.15
C MET A 506 23.69 17.04 3.09
N TRP A 507 23.95 16.55 1.89
CA TRP A 507 24.57 15.24 1.70
C TRP A 507 25.56 15.33 0.54
N HIS A 508 26.68 14.65 0.68
CA HIS A 508 27.70 14.54 -0.35
C HIS A 508 28.10 13.08 -0.49
N GLU A 509 28.08 12.58 -1.71
CA GLU A 509 28.61 11.26 -2.04
C GLU A 509 30.12 11.30 -1.84
N SER A 510 30.60 10.81 -0.70
CA SER A 510 32.05 10.81 -0.41
C SER A 510 32.73 9.85 -1.39
N HIS A 511 33.85 10.25 -2.01
CA HIS A 511 34.63 9.41 -2.94
C HIS A 511 34.95 8.04 -2.31
N ARG A 512 34.14 7.03 -2.61
CA ARG A 512 34.28 5.67 -2.07
C ARG A 512 35.46 4.87 -2.64
N HIS A 513 36.20 5.41 -3.61
CA HIS A 513 37.27 4.69 -4.29
C HIS A 513 38.63 4.64 -3.56
N GLN A 514 38.79 5.29 -2.40
CA GLN A 514 40.11 5.33 -1.74
C GLN A 514 40.32 4.33 -0.58
N ARG A 515 39.33 3.53 -0.19
CA ARG A 515 39.47 2.64 1.00
C ARG A 515 39.67 1.14 0.73
N SER A 516 39.65 0.66 -0.51
CA SER A 516 39.94 -0.78 -0.78
C SER A 516 41.43 -1.07 -1.07
N GLY A 517 42.32 -0.10 -0.90
CA GLY A 517 43.70 -0.17 -1.40
C GLY A 517 44.74 -0.85 -0.49
N THR A 518 44.40 -1.55 0.58
CA THR A 518 45.43 -2.06 1.52
C THR A 518 45.42 -3.55 1.86
N ASP A 519 44.52 -4.41 1.35
CA ASP A 519 44.51 -5.84 1.75
C ASP A 519 44.46 -6.91 0.64
N GLU A 520 44.47 -6.56 -0.65
CA GLU A 520 44.71 -7.55 -1.72
C GLU A 520 46.20 -7.63 -2.09
N LEU A 521 47.00 -8.10 -1.14
CA LEU A 521 48.26 -8.75 -1.44
C LEU A 521 47.97 -10.20 -1.85
N ALA A 522 48.30 -10.49 -3.11
CA ALA A 522 48.66 -11.79 -3.67
C ALA A 522 47.55 -12.66 -4.33
N THR A 523 47.74 -12.77 -5.65
CA THR A 523 47.52 -13.94 -6.54
C THR A 523 46.20 -14.04 -7.30
N GLY A 524 46.20 -13.47 -8.52
CA GLY A 524 45.24 -13.81 -9.57
C GLY A 524 45.00 -12.64 -10.51
N SER A 525 45.75 -12.58 -11.61
CA SER A 525 45.56 -11.64 -12.71
C SER A 525 44.14 -11.75 -13.30
N VAL A 526 43.25 -10.85 -12.90
CA VAL A 526 42.05 -10.52 -13.68
C VAL A 526 42.51 -9.62 -14.83
N PRO A 527 42.23 -9.96 -16.10
CA PRO A 527 42.71 -9.18 -17.23
C PRO A 527 42.04 -7.81 -17.28
N ASP A 528 42.83 -6.82 -17.70
CA ASP A 528 42.47 -5.43 -17.97
C ASP A 528 41.03 -5.26 -18.48
N ALA A 529 40.12 -4.94 -17.55
CA ALA A 529 38.84 -4.34 -17.90
C ALA A 529 39.16 -2.95 -18.46
N ALA A 530 39.09 -2.84 -19.80
CA ALA A 530 39.40 -1.66 -20.57
C ALA A 530 38.89 -0.37 -19.91
N ALA A 531 39.78 0.60 -19.76
CA ALA A 531 39.58 1.92 -19.17
C ALA A 531 38.63 2.85 -19.98
N GLY A 532 37.58 2.31 -20.59
CA GLY A 532 36.76 3.00 -21.58
C GLY A 532 35.25 2.92 -21.38
N ASP A 533 34.74 2.27 -20.34
CA ASP A 533 33.30 2.33 -20.05
C ASP A 533 33.02 3.38 -18.95
N PRO A 534 32.57 4.60 -19.30
CA PRO A 534 32.15 5.62 -18.34
C PRO A 534 30.81 5.25 -17.67
N SER A 535 30.58 3.95 -17.39
CA SER A 535 29.38 3.48 -16.72
C SER A 535 29.31 4.15 -15.35
N VAL A 536 28.41 5.13 -15.22
CA VAL A 536 28.20 5.85 -13.97
C VAL A 536 27.78 4.83 -12.91
N SER A 537 28.54 4.81 -11.82
CA SER A 537 28.21 4.02 -10.65
C SER A 537 26.97 4.62 -9.99
N GLY A 538 25.88 3.86 -9.90
CA GLY A 538 24.67 4.23 -9.17
C GLY A 538 23.41 4.32 -10.03
N ASP A 539 22.34 4.81 -9.39
CA ASP A 539 21.01 5.01 -9.96
C ASP A 539 20.85 6.48 -10.43
N PRO A 540 21.10 6.81 -11.71
CA PRO A 540 21.25 8.19 -12.22
C PRO A 540 19.90 8.90 -12.44
N TRP A 541 18.93 8.63 -11.57
CA TRP A 541 17.58 9.15 -11.66
C TRP A 541 17.41 10.31 -10.70
N ILE A 542 17.16 11.49 -11.27
CA ILE A 542 16.62 12.62 -10.51
C ILE A 542 15.10 12.49 -10.41
N GLY A 543 14.53 13.07 -9.37
CA GLY A 543 13.09 13.07 -9.20
C GLY A 543 12.60 14.02 -8.13
N LEU A 544 11.28 14.10 -8.02
CA LEU A 544 10.58 14.69 -6.89
C LEU A 544 10.05 13.57 -6.00
N ARG A 545 9.87 13.86 -4.71
CA ARG A 545 9.37 12.91 -3.72
C ARG A 545 8.30 13.58 -2.88
N SER A 546 7.20 12.87 -2.62
CA SER A 546 6.15 13.25 -1.70
C SER A 546 5.70 12.04 -0.91
N SER A 547 5.14 12.26 0.27
CA SER A 547 4.32 11.21 0.90
C SER A 547 2.88 11.34 0.42
N CYS A 548 2.10 10.25 0.47
CA CYS A 548 0.69 10.19 0.11
C CYS A 548 -0.18 11.17 0.91
N GLU A 549 0.26 11.52 2.12
CA GLU A 549 -0.40 12.48 3.01
C GLU A 549 -0.13 13.95 2.68
N PHE A 550 0.87 14.22 1.83
CA PHE A 550 1.33 15.55 1.51
C PHE A 550 1.05 15.92 0.05
N ARG A 551 0.79 17.22 -0.17
CA ARG A 551 0.46 17.78 -1.49
C ARG A 551 1.37 18.94 -1.88
N PRO A 552 2.70 18.77 -1.79
CA PRO A 552 3.62 19.84 -2.09
C PRO A 552 3.45 20.31 -3.54
N LEU A 553 3.49 21.63 -3.70
CA LEU A 553 3.71 22.29 -4.98
C LEU A 553 5.21 22.38 -5.24
N PHE A 554 5.61 22.08 -6.46
CA PHE A 554 6.97 22.26 -6.95
C PHE A 554 6.94 23.27 -8.08
N ARG A 555 8.00 24.09 -8.18
CA ARG A 555 8.15 25.08 -9.26
C ARG A 555 9.60 25.30 -9.61
N ASN A 556 9.84 26.05 -10.70
CA ASN A 556 11.19 26.45 -11.11
C ASN A 556 12.12 25.25 -11.32
N LEU A 557 11.58 24.15 -11.89
CA LEU A 557 12.37 22.95 -12.21
C LEU A 557 13.38 23.29 -13.32
N LYS A 558 14.66 23.12 -13.05
CA LYS A 558 15.75 23.47 -13.96
C LYS A 558 16.82 22.38 -13.98
N ILE A 559 17.31 22.06 -15.17
CA ILE A 559 18.52 21.28 -15.36
C ILE A 559 19.51 22.20 -16.08
N GLU A 560 20.64 22.48 -15.44
CA GLU A 560 21.69 23.37 -15.94
C GLU A 560 23.02 22.61 -16.06
N GLY A 561 23.95 23.15 -16.84
CA GLY A 561 25.27 22.54 -17.09
C GLY A 561 25.33 21.73 -18.38
N ARG A 562 25.98 20.57 -18.33
CA ARG A 562 26.25 19.66 -19.45
C ARG A 562 25.71 18.25 -19.14
N PRO A 563 24.39 18.09 -18.90
CA PRO A 563 23.81 16.78 -18.69
C PRO A 563 23.94 15.89 -19.93
N VAL A 564 24.22 14.62 -19.70
CA VAL A 564 24.30 13.57 -20.72
C VAL A 564 23.28 12.49 -20.38
N ILE A 565 22.47 12.09 -21.36
CA ILE A 565 21.53 10.99 -21.24
C ILE A 565 22.22 9.71 -21.72
N PRO A 566 22.63 8.79 -20.83
CA PRO A 566 23.23 7.53 -21.26
C PRO A 566 22.19 6.64 -21.96
N ARG A 567 22.65 5.81 -22.89
CA ARG A 567 21.81 4.83 -23.61
C ARG A 567 21.44 3.61 -22.77
N SER A 568 22.22 3.32 -21.74
CA SER A 568 22.05 2.20 -20.81
C SER A 568 22.54 2.60 -19.43
N VAL A 569 21.93 2.03 -18.39
CA VAL A 569 22.31 2.23 -16.99
C VAL A 569 22.59 0.86 -16.38
N ARG A 570 23.71 0.74 -15.66
CA ARG A 570 24.07 -0.50 -14.96
C ARG A 570 23.43 -0.51 -13.56
N LEU A 571 22.22 -1.05 -13.46
CA LEU A 571 21.44 -1.07 -12.22
C LEU A 571 22.06 -1.89 -11.06
N SER A 572 23.01 -2.76 -11.36
CA SER A 572 23.76 -3.52 -10.36
C SER A 572 25.08 -2.87 -9.95
N ALA A 573 25.47 -1.75 -10.56
CA ALA A 573 26.72 -1.06 -10.24
C ALA A 573 26.59 -0.30 -8.91
N GLY A 574 27.38 -0.71 -7.92
CA GLY A 574 27.45 -0.03 -6.63
C GLY A 574 26.35 -0.43 -5.66
N SER A 575 25.79 0.56 -4.95
CA SER A 575 24.82 0.35 -3.87
C SER A 575 23.48 -0.19 -4.37
N LEU A 576 22.81 -1.01 -3.56
CA LEU A 576 21.45 -1.47 -3.84
C LEU A 576 20.37 -0.43 -3.48
N ASN A 577 20.66 0.88 -3.47
CA ASN A 577 19.76 1.92 -2.97
C ASN A 577 18.43 1.99 -3.75
N GLY A 578 18.42 1.78 -5.07
CA GLY A 578 17.21 1.68 -5.88
C GLY A 578 16.46 0.35 -5.79
N TRP A 579 17.03 -0.67 -5.14
CA TRP A 579 16.50 -2.03 -5.11
C TRP A 579 15.84 -2.40 -3.77
N ILE A 580 14.53 -2.51 -3.76
CA ILE A 580 13.72 -2.64 -2.55
C ILE A 580 13.34 -4.11 -2.33
N PRO A 581 13.74 -4.71 -1.19
CA PRO A 581 13.28 -6.04 -0.86
C PRO A 581 11.80 -6.02 -0.46
N ALA A 582 11.03 -6.94 -1.01
CA ALA A 582 9.57 -6.98 -0.84
C ALA A 582 9.14 -7.52 0.53
N ALA A 583 9.86 -8.51 1.05
CA ALA A 583 9.56 -9.06 2.37
C ALA A 583 10.05 -8.09 3.45
N ALA A 584 9.18 -7.78 4.42
CA ALA A 584 9.50 -6.86 5.51
C ALA A 584 10.76 -7.28 6.29
N ALA A 585 10.98 -8.59 6.41
CA ALA A 585 12.10 -9.18 7.11
C ALA A 585 13.42 -9.20 6.31
N GLU A 586 13.36 -9.05 4.99
CA GLU A 586 14.56 -9.08 4.15
C GLU A 586 15.31 -7.76 4.24
N SER A 587 16.63 -7.84 4.35
CA SER A 587 17.55 -6.71 4.48
C SER A 587 18.47 -6.62 3.26
N ARG A 588 18.98 -5.42 2.97
CA ARG A 588 19.95 -5.19 1.88
C ARG A 588 21.16 -4.46 2.42
N SER A 589 22.33 -4.67 1.81
CA SER A 589 23.50 -3.87 2.11
C SER A 589 23.21 -2.42 1.70
N SER A 590 23.14 -1.55 2.69
CA SER A 590 23.13 -0.11 2.47
C SER A 590 24.52 0.42 2.75
N ASP A 591 25.14 1.00 1.72
CA ASP A 591 26.43 1.65 1.87
C ASP A 591 26.35 2.98 2.66
N LEU A 592 25.14 3.39 3.04
CA LEU A 592 24.88 4.59 3.85
C LEU A 592 24.84 4.28 5.34
N GLN A 593 24.72 3.00 5.72
CA GLN A 593 24.85 2.63 7.11
C GLN A 593 26.30 2.92 7.54
N THR A 594 26.45 3.90 8.42
CA THR A 594 27.72 4.09 9.12
C THR A 594 28.08 2.77 9.76
N PRO A 595 29.31 2.26 9.55
CA PRO A 595 29.71 1.04 10.20
C PRO A 595 29.46 1.21 11.70
N PRO A 596 28.76 0.27 12.33
CA PRO A 596 28.41 0.37 13.74
C PRO A 596 29.64 0.73 14.58
N SER A 597 29.60 1.87 15.25
CA SER A 597 30.68 2.28 16.16
C SER A 597 30.73 1.31 17.33
N GLY A 598 31.84 0.56 17.45
CA GLY A 598 32.11 -0.37 18.55
C GLY A 598 31.91 -1.84 18.19
N LEU A 599 32.78 -2.70 18.75
CA LEU A 599 32.85 -4.14 18.50
C LEU A 599 31.50 -4.86 18.70
N LEU A 600 30.74 -4.49 19.75
CA LEU A 600 29.46 -5.13 20.06
C LEU A 600 28.41 -4.86 18.98
N ASN A 601 28.30 -3.63 18.50
CA ASN A 601 27.34 -3.29 17.45
C ASN A 601 27.74 -3.96 16.12
N PHE A 602 29.03 -4.09 15.82
CA PHE A 602 29.52 -4.85 14.67
C PHE A 602 29.12 -6.32 14.74
N LEU A 603 29.34 -6.98 15.89
CA LEU A 603 28.97 -8.38 16.08
C LEU A 603 27.45 -8.63 16.08
N MET A 604 26.66 -7.61 16.42
CA MET A 604 25.20 -7.68 16.45
C MET A 604 24.51 -7.24 15.15
N THR A 605 25.26 -6.69 14.18
CA THR A 605 24.64 -6.21 12.94
C THR A 605 24.27 -7.41 12.07
N PRO A 606 22.98 -7.61 11.73
CA PRO A 606 22.57 -8.72 10.90
C PRO A 606 23.25 -8.59 9.54
N VAL A 607 23.85 -9.69 9.07
CA VAL A 607 24.39 -9.74 7.72
C VAL A 607 23.23 -9.57 6.75
N PRO A 608 23.31 -8.61 5.81
CA PRO A 608 22.17 -8.31 4.94
C PRO A 608 21.86 -9.49 4.02
N ASP A 609 20.58 -9.69 3.75
CA ASP A 609 20.08 -10.77 2.88
C ASP A 609 20.46 -10.54 1.42
N TRP A 610 20.49 -9.28 0.98
CA TRP A 610 20.86 -8.87 -0.37
C TRP A 610 22.15 -8.06 -0.38
N LYS A 611 23.05 -8.36 -1.31
CA LYS A 611 24.33 -7.63 -1.49
C LYS A 611 24.62 -7.43 -2.97
N SER A 612 25.24 -6.30 -3.32
CA SER A 612 25.85 -6.11 -4.63
C SER A 612 27.38 -6.05 -4.50
N SER A 613 28.09 -6.78 -5.35
CA SER A 613 29.55 -6.70 -5.47
C SER A 613 29.98 -6.96 -6.90
N GLY A 614 30.84 -6.10 -7.46
CA GLY A 614 31.33 -6.26 -8.84
C GLY A 614 30.23 -6.22 -9.93
N GLY A 615 29.07 -5.64 -9.62
CA GLY A 615 27.92 -5.67 -10.52
C GLY A 615 27.10 -6.98 -10.47
N MET A 616 27.41 -7.87 -9.53
CA MET A 616 26.65 -9.09 -9.25
C MET A 616 25.80 -8.87 -7.99
N ILE A 617 24.48 -9.06 -8.12
CA ILE A 617 23.57 -9.06 -6.99
C ILE A 617 23.47 -10.49 -6.48
N THR A 618 23.76 -10.68 -5.20
CA THR A 618 23.68 -11.97 -4.53
C THR A 618 22.69 -11.90 -3.40
N ARG A 619 22.01 -13.02 -3.18
CA ARG A 619 21.17 -13.23 -2.01
C ARG A 619 21.82 -14.25 -1.10
N ARG A 620 21.73 -14.03 0.21
CA ARG A 620 22.11 -15.03 1.20
C ARG A 620 21.23 -16.27 1.03
N PRO A 621 21.81 -17.49 0.99
CA PRO A 621 21.02 -18.71 1.03
C PRO A 621 20.11 -18.72 2.27
N VAL A 622 18.85 -19.11 2.10
CA VAL A 622 17.95 -19.31 3.24
C VAL A 622 18.49 -20.52 4.01
N SER A 623 18.93 -20.30 5.24
CA SER A 623 19.54 -21.32 6.08
C SER A 623 18.55 -22.38 6.56
N ASP A 624 17.24 -22.13 6.42
CA ASP A 624 16.20 -23.06 6.80
C ASP A 624 15.56 -23.70 5.56
N PRO A 625 15.97 -24.93 5.19
CA PRO A 625 15.35 -25.66 4.08
C PRO A 625 13.92 -26.13 4.37
N LEU A 626 13.48 -26.09 5.64
CA LEU A 626 12.12 -26.47 6.03
C LEU A 626 11.13 -25.31 5.96
N SER A 627 11.63 -24.06 5.93
CA SER A 627 10.78 -22.92 5.67
C SER A 627 10.34 -22.99 4.20
N PRO A 628 9.03 -23.13 3.90
CA PRO A 628 8.56 -23.13 2.52
C PRO A 628 9.04 -21.84 1.91
N SER A 629 9.95 -21.94 0.94
CA SER A 629 10.72 -20.79 0.45
C SER A 629 9.76 -19.75 -0.09
N THR A 630 9.42 -18.76 0.74
CA THR A 630 8.80 -17.52 0.28
C THR A 630 9.81 -16.94 -0.68
N GLY A 631 9.50 -17.06 -1.97
CA GLY A 631 10.35 -16.54 -3.03
C GLY A 631 10.68 -15.08 -2.69
N SER A 632 11.95 -14.74 -2.67
CA SER A 632 12.36 -13.38 -2.38
C SER A 632 12.19 -12.53 -3.62
N ARG A 633 11.72 -11.29 -3.42
CA ARG A 633 11.53 -10.33 -4.49
C ARG A 633 12.34 -9.08 -4.18
N LEU A 634 13.11 -8.65 -5.18
CA LEU A 634 13.83 -7.39 -5.18
C LEU A 634 13.23 -6.52 -6.29
N THR A 635 12.59 -5.41 -5.92
CA THR A 635 11.87 -4.51 -6.83
C THR A 635 12.69 -3.26 -7.09
N TYR A 636 12.82 -2.82 -8.34
CA TYR A 636 13.47 -1.54 -8.61
C TYR A 636 12.47 -0.40 -8.46
N PHE A 637 12.83 0.64 -7.70
CA PHE A 637 11.91 1.70 -7.30
C PHE A 637 11.33 2.53 -8.47
N ARG A 638 12.04 2.60 -9.60
CA ARG A 638 11.57 3.29 -10.82
C ARG A 638 10.80 2.32 -11.71
N PRO A 639 9.54 2.61 -12.08
CA PRO A 639 8.80 1.79 -13.02
C PRO A 639 9.46 1.73 -14.40
N LEU A 640 9.41 0.56 -15.04
CA LEU A 640 9.79 0.40 -16.44
C LEU A 640 8.77 1.11 -17.35
N GLN A 641 9.21 1.85 -18.37
CA GLN A 641 8.30 2.54 -19.30
C GLN A 641 8.12 1.80 -20.62
N THR A 642 7.12 2.22 -21.40
CA THR A 642 7.01 1.82 -22.81
C THR A 642 8.29 2.20 -23.57
N ASP A 643 8.76 1.24 -24.36
CA ASP A 643 9.99 1.21 -25.14
C ASP A 643 11.28 1.14 -24.31
N GLU A 644 11.17 0.87 -23.02
CA GLU A 644 12.31 0.53 -22.18
C GLU A 644 12.49 -0.99 -22.08
N ARG A 645 13.73 -1.37 -21.77
CA ARG A 645 14.12 -2.76 -21.53
C ARG A 645 15.07 -2.85 -20.35
N ILE A 646 14.92 -3.92 -19.58
CA ILE A 646 15.87 -4.34 -18.56
C ILE A 646 16.51 -5.65 -19.04
N ARG A 647 17.83 -5.74 -18.91
CA ARG A 647 18.60 -6.94 -19.21
C ARG A 647 19.39 -7.35 -17.98
N TYR A 648 19.39 -8.63 -17.69
CA TYR A 648 20.23 -9.20 -16.65
C TYR A 648 20.71 -10.58 -17.07
N GLU A 649 21.74 -11.05 -16.39
CA GLU A 649 22.27 -12.40 -16.54
C GLU A 649 22.10 -13.12 -15.21
N PHE A 650 21.80 -14.41 -15.29
CA PHE A 650 21.78 -15.29 -14.13
C PHE A 650 22.54 -16.57 -14.44
N PHE A 651 23.30 -17.05 -13.47
CA PHE A 651 23.94 -18.36 -13.57
C PHE A 651 22.90 -19.43 -13.27
N CYS A 652 22.65 -20.33 -14.23
CA CYS A 652 21.76 -21.46 -14.03
C CYS A 652 22.61 -22.65 -13.57
N GLU A 653 22.34 -23.19 -12.39
CA GLU A 653 22.87 -24.50 -12.01
C GLU A 653 22.02 -25.57 -12.73
N ASP A 654 21.18 -26.30 -12.00
CA ASP A 654 20.26 -27.29 -12.57
C ASP A 654 18.92 -26.67 -12.98
N VAL A 655 18.38 -25.77 -12.16
CA VAL A 655 17.07 -25.13 -12.36
C VAL A 655 17.22 -23.62 -12.26
N PRO A 656 16.55 -22.82 -13.12
CA PRO A 656 16.56 -21.37 -12.99
C PRO A 656 16.08 -20.92 -11.60
N GLY A 657 16.92 -20.18 -10.89
CA GLY A 657 16.60 -19.65 -9.55
C GLY A 657 16.16 -18.18 -9.56
N VAL A 658 16.20 -17.51 -10.71
CA VAL A 658 15.94 -16.06 -10.84
C VAL A 658 14.90 -15.84 -11.95
N PHE A 659 13.88 -15.05 -11.63
CA PHE A 659 12.76 -14.79 -12.53
C PHE A 659 12.44 -13.29 -12.55
N PRO A 660 12.07 -12.72 -13.71
CA PRO A 660 11.61 -11.35 -13.73
C PRO A 660 10.20 -11.26 -13.13
N THR A 661 9.93 -10.13 -12.48
CA THR A 661 8.60 -9.77 -11.98
C THR A 661 8.19 -8.42 -12.55
N VAL A 662 6.89 -8.27 -12.79
CA VAL A 662 6.25 -7.04 -13.24
C VAL A 662 5.04 -6.87 -12.31
N GLY A 663 5.17 -6.01 -11.31
CA GLY A 663 4.19 -5.82 -10.26
C GLY A 663 4.06 -7.08 -9.40
N SER A 664 2.84 -7.63 -9.34
CA SER A 664 2.57 -8.89 -8.63
C SER A 664 2.67 -10.13 -9.52
N LEU A 665 3.05 -9.98 -10.80
CA LEU A 665 3.17 -11.09 -11.75
C LEU A 665 4.64 -11.51 -11.91
N ALA A 666 4.96 -12.74 -11.56
CA ALA A 666 6.26 -13.36 -11.77
C ALA A 666 6.24 -14.29 -12.99
N PHE A 667 7.31 -14.26 -13.79
CA PHE A 667 7.47 -15.07 -15.00
C PHE A 667 8.46 -16.20 -14.73
N VAL A 668 7.95 -17.31 -14.23
CA VAL A 668 8.72 -18.48 -13.83
C VAL A 668 9.25 -19.20 -15.07
N LEU A 669 10.55 -19.15 -15.30
CA LEU A 669 11.24 -19.85 -16.38
C LEU A 669 11.34 -21.34 -16.01
N SER A 670 10.70 -22.22 -16.77
CA SER A 670 10.81 -23.67 -16.63
C SER A 670 11.39 -24.29 -17.89
N GLU A 671 11.86 -25.53 -17.84
CA GLU A 671 12.44 -26.22 -19.00
C GLU A 671 11.54 -26.19 -20.23
N ASP A 672 10.22 -26.28 -20.06
CA ASP A 672 9.28 -26.37 -21.20
C ASP A 672 8.67 -25.03 -21.64
N SER A 673 8.53 -24.07 -20.72
CA SER A 673 7.75 -22.84 -20.98
C SER A 673 7.97 -21.76 -19.94
N VAL A 674 7.51 -20.54 -20.25
CA VAL A 674 7.40 -19.47 -19.25
C VAL A 674 6.05 -19.59 -18.56
N ARG A 675 6.06 -19.91 -17.27
CA ARG A 675 4.86 -20.00 -16.45
C ARG A 675 4.62 -18.69 -15.69
N LEU A 676 3.37 -18.43 -15.33
CA LEU A 676 2.96 -17.22 -14.61
C LEU A 676 2.66 -17.57 -13.16
N ARG A 677 3.21 -16.81 -12.23
CA ARG A 677 2.90 -16.88 -10.80
C ARG A 677 2.39 -15.54 -10.32
N TRP A 678 1.29 -15.55 -9.57
CA TRP A 678 0.81 -14.35 -8.91
C TRP A 678 1.37 -14.33 -7.50
N LEU A 679 2.15 -13.31 -7.18
CA LEU A 679 2.79 -13.19 -5.88
C LEU A 679 1.74 -12.95 -4.80
N VAL A 680 1.77 -13.80 -3.77
CA VAL A 680 0.96 -13.66 -2.56
C VAL A 680 1.88 -13.58 -1.35
N ASP A 681 1.60 -12.64 -0.45
CA ASP A 681 2.46 -12.37 0.72
C ASP A 681 2.33 -13.46 1.80
N SER A 682 1.24 -14.22 1.80
CA SER A 682 0.98 -15.30 2.77
C SER A 682 0.03 -16.37 2.22
N ASP A 683 0.00 -17.56 2.85
CA ASP A 683 -0.95 -18.62 2.51
C ASP A 683 -2.41 -18.24 2.85
N GLY A 684 -2.59 -17.17 3.63
CA GLY A 684 -3.89 -16.59 3.96
C GLY A 684 -4.28 -15.37 3.15
N HIS A 685 -3.70 -15.21 1.96
CA HIS A 685 -4.04 -14.09 1.09
C HIS A 685 -5.47 -14.23 0.53
N TRP A 686 -6.19 -13.12 0.39
CA TRP A 686 -7.61 -13.11 0.05
C TRP A 686 -7.97 -13.78 -1.29
N THR A 687 -6.99 -13.87 -2.19
CA THR A 687 -7.15 -14.53 -3.49
C THR A 687 -7.32 -16.04 -3.35
N GLY A 688 -7.03 -16.62 -2.18
CA GLY A 688 -7.01 -18.06 -1.94
C GLY A 688 -6.05 -18.83 -2.85
N LEU A 689 -5.15 -18.13 -3.55
CA LEU A 689 -4.12 -18.75 -4.36
C LEU A 689 -3.04 -19.29 -3.41
N PRO A 690 -2.59 -20.55 -3.59
CA PRO A 690 -1.48 -21.07 -2.81
C PRO A 690 -0.21 -20.27 -3.12
N ARG A 691 0.75 -20.21 -2.19
CA ARG A 691 2.01 -19.45 -2.40
C ARG A 691 2.76 -19.87 -3.66
N ASP A 692 2.72 -21.15 -4.01
CA ASP A 692 3.37 -21.75 -5.17
C ASP A 692 2.45 -21.82 -6.40
N ASN A 693 1.38 -21.01 -6.45
CA ASN A 693 0.48 -20.92 -7.58
C ASN A 693 1.24 -20.62 -8.89
N VAL A 694 1.12 -21.52 -9.84
CA VAL A 694 1.73 -21.37 -11.16
C VAL A 694 0.72 -21.80 -12.22
N ILE A 695 0.54 -20.98 -13.25
CA ILE A 695 -0.29 -21.29 -14.41
C ILE A 695 0.55 -21.17 -15.69
N THR A 696 0.17 -21.92 -16.72
CA THR A 696 0.66 -21.64 -18.08
C THR A 696 -0.36 -20.77 -18.80
N ASP A 697 0.12 -19.76 -19.53
CA ASP A 697 -0.68 -18.96 -20.45
C ASP A 697 -0.27 -19.31 -21.89
N PRO A 698 -0.96 -20.28 -22.54
CA PRO A 698 -0.59 -20.77 -23.86
C PRO A 698 -0.65 -19.69 -24.94
N LEU A 699 -1.53 -18.69 -24.78
CA LEU A 699 -1.71 -17.61 -25.77
C LEU A 699 -0.55 -16.62 -25.76
N SER A 700 0.17 -16.53 -24.64
CA SER A 700 1.32 -15.64 -24.48
C SER A 700 2.67 -16.32 -24.80
N GLN A 701 2.71 -17.66 -24.95
CA GLN A 701 3.93 -18.36 -25.32
C GLN A 701 4.33 -18.01 -26.77
N ARG A 702 5.63 -17.83 -27.01
CA ARG A 702 6.18 -17.56 -28.35
C ARG A 702 7.22 -18.58 -28.78
N HIS A 703 7.86 -19.25 -27.83
CA HIS A 703 8.78 -20.35 -28.13
C HIS A 703 8.03 -21.68 -28.30
N ARG A 704 8.53 -22.55 -29.19
CA ARG A 704 8.03 -23.91 -29.39
C ARG A 704 9.10 -24.91 -28.94
N GLY A 705 8.74 -25.82 -28.04
CA GLY A 705 9.68 -26.78 -27.45
C GLY A 705 10.32 -26.26 -26.17
N PRO A 706 11.35 -26.95 -25.66
CA PRO A 706 12.05 -26.54 -24.44
C PRO A 706 12.60 -25.13 -24.54
N LEU A 707 12.53 -24.35 -23.47
CA LEU A 707 13.16 -23.04 -23.39
C LEU A 707 14.67 -23.17 -23.63
N PRO A 708 15.30 -22.19 -24.27
CA PRO A 708 16.74 -22.22 -24.58
C PRO A 708 17.61 -21.91 -23.34
N ILE A 709 17.32 -22.53 -22.19
CA ILE A 709 18.11 -22.44 -20.97
C ILE A 709 19.41 -23.24 -21.17
N ARG A 710 20.53 -22.68 -20.69
CA ARG A 710 21.84 -23.34 -20.67
C ARG A 710 22.18 -23.74 -19.23
N PRO A 711 22.04 -25.02 -18.86
CA PRO A 711 22.44 -25.51 -17.54
C PRO A 711 23.94 -25.33 -17.31
N HIS A 712 24.31 -25.03 -16.07
CA HIS A 712 25.70 -24.72 -15.64
C HIS A 712 26.37 -23.59 -16.43
N ASP A 713 25.59 -22.66 -16.97
CA ASP A 713 26.08 -21.52 -17.75
C ASP A 713 25.29 -20.24 -17.42
N TRP A 714 25.81 -19.11 -17.85
CA TRP A 714 25.13 -17.82 -17.76
C TRP A 714 24.02 -17.73 -18.81
N ASN A 715 22.85 -17.30 -18.37
CA ASN A 715 21.67 -17.11 -19.18
C ASN A 715 21.29 -15.64 -19.17
N THR A 716 21.04 -15.07 -20.35
CA THR A 716 20.65 -13.67 -20.52
C THR A 716 19.13 -13.57 -20.61
N VAL A 717 18.53 -12.71 -19.79
CA VAL A 717 17.11 -12.38 -19.85
C VAL A 717 16.97 -10.91 -20.23
N GLU A 718 16.13 -10.63 -21.22
CA GLU A 718 15.70 -9.28 -21.56
C GLU A 718 14.19 -9.17 -21.40
N VAL A 719 13.75 -8.26 -20.54
CA VAL A 719 12.34 -7.89 -20.39
C VAL A 719 12.15 -6.51 -21.01
N SER A 720 11.21 -6.39 -21.94
CA SER A 720 10.90 -5.12 -22.58
C SER A 720 9.39 -4.87 -22.61
N VAL A 721 9.02 -3.60 -22.53
CA VAL A 721 7.64 -3.16 -22.68
C VAL A 721 7.55 -2.47 -24.03
N HIS A 722 6.75 -2.99 -24.96
CA HIS A 722 6.55 -2.38 -26.26
C HIS A 722 5.06 -2.21 -26.54
N ASP A 723 4.65 -1.00 -26.87
CA ASP A 723 3.25 -0.60 -26.98
C ASP A 723 2.43 -1.00 -25.72
N ARG A 724 1.53 -1.97 -25.90
CA ARG A 724 0.68 -2.58 -24.89
C ARG A 724 1.06 -4.05 -24.65
N SER A 725 2.32 -4.41 -24.84
CA SER A 725 2.78 -5.78 -24.65
C SER A 725 4.06 -5.84 -23.82
N LEU A 726 4.14 -6.85 -22.96
CA LEU A 726 5.38 -7.22 -22.28
C LEU A 726 6.02 -8.37 -23.06
N ARG A 727 7.31 -8.24 -23.39
CA ARG A 727 8.09 -9.25 -24.09
C ARG A 727 9.24 -9.73 -23.22
N ILE A 728 9.46 -11.04 -23.20
CA ILE A 728 10.58 -11.67 -22.50
C ILE A 728 11.40 -12.44 -23.53
N HIS A 729 12.66 -12.08 -23.67
CA HIS A 729 13.65 -12.85 -24.40
C HIS A 729 14.56 -13.59 -23.41
N LEU A 730 14.89 -14.83 -23.75
CA LEU A 730 15.84 -15.67 -23.03
C LEU A 730 16.88 -16.16 -24.04
N ASN A 731 18.15 -15.83 -23.81
CA ASN A 731 19.25 -16.15 -24.72
C ASN A 731 18.92 -15.80 -26.19
N ASP A 732 18.48 -14.55 -26.39
CA ASP A 732 18.05 -13.95 -27.67
C ASP A 732 16.76 -14.51 -28.30
N ALA A 733 16.16 -15.56 -27.73
CA ALA A 733 14.89 -16.09 -28.22
C ALA A 733 13.70 -15.42 -27.53
N LEU A 734 12.71 -14.94 -28.28
CA LEU A 734 11.43 -14.47 -27.74
C LEU A 734 10.65 -15.66 -27.17
N VAL A 735 10.56 -15.75 -25.84
CA VAL A 735 9.91 -16.86 -25.15
C VAL A 735 8.47 -16.56 -24.75
N LEU A 736 8.18 -15.30 -24.42
CA LEU A 736 6.85 -14.85 -24.02
C LEU A 736 6.54 -13.46 -24.59
N GLU A 737 5.31 -13.26 -25.05
CA GLU A 737 4.74 -11.95 -25.34
C GLU A 737 3.30 -11.89 -24.80
N LYS A 738 3.08 -11.04 -23.79
CA LYS A 738 1.78 -10.90 -23.10
C LYS A 738 1.18 -9.52 -23.37
N SER A 739 -0.04 -9.50 -23.91
CA SER A 739 -0.81 -8.26 -24.07
C SER A 739 -1.23 -7.70 -22.71
N ARG A 740 -1.21 -6.38 -22.58
CA ARG A 740 -1.66 -5.60 -21.42
C ARG A 740 -3.18 -5.36 -21.42
N SER A 741 -3.91 -5.83 -22.43
CA SER A 741 -5.35 -5.57 -22.63
C SER A 741 -6.29 -6.33 -21.67
N GLY A 742 -5.86 -6.57 -20.44
CA GLY A 742 -6.68 -7.18 -19.40
C GLY A 742 -6.32 -6.58 -18.06
N HIS A 743 -7.34 -6.32 -17.23
CA HIS A 743 -7.34 -5.60 -15.93
C HIS A 743 -6.18 -5.84 -14.94
N GLY A 744 -5.25 -6.77 -15.19
CA GLY A 744 -4.06 -7.00 -14.35
C GLY A 744 -2.71 -6.56 -14.94
N LEU A 745 -2.68 -5.83 -16.08
CA LEU A 745 -1.47 -5.16 -16.62
C LEU A 745 -1.77 -3.73 -17.14
N GLU A 746 -3.00 -3.25 -16.95
CA GLU A 746 -3.56 -2.04 -17.58
C GLU A 746 -3.08 -0.74 -16.93
N THR A 747 -2.68 -0.79 -15.66
CA THR A 747 -2.19 0.37 -14.94
C THR A 747 -0.67 0.51 -15.21
N GLY A 748 -0.16 1.74 -15.32
CA GLY A 748 1.27 1.99 -15.57
C GLY A 748 2.17 1.43 -14.47
N SER A 749 1.61 1.19 -13.28
CA SER A 749 2.24 0.74 -12.04
C SER A 749 2.49 -0.75 -11.93
N ASP A 750 1.84 -1.59 -12.75
CA ASP A 750 2.24 -3.00 -12.83
C ASP A 750 3.67 -3.14 -13.39
N LEU A 751 4.27 -2.07 -13.95
CA LEU A 751 5.66 -2.08 -14.45
C LEU A 751 6.75 -1.82 -13.40
N GLN A 752 6.42 -1.86 -12.11
CA GLN A 752 7.41 -1.82 -11.01
C GLN A 752 7.95 -3.19 -10.63
#